data_AF-A0A661B1C6-F1
#
_entry.id   AF-A0A661B1C6-F1
#
_cell.length_a   1.000
_cell.length_b   1.000
_cell.length_c   1.000
_cell.angle_alpha   90.00
_cell.angle_beta   90.00
_cell.angle_gamma   90.00
#
_symmetry.space_group_name_H-M   'P 1'
#
loop_
_entity.id
_entity.type
_entity.pdbx_description
1 polymer ?
#
loop_
_entity_poly.entity_id
_entity_poly.type
_entity_poly.pdbx_seq_one_letter_code
_entity_poly.pdbx_strand_id
1 'polypeptide(L)'
;MRDLRVGVFVLFLVLFFSVLPSWSQQRGLEITEMRLVRKGTPHIFTKDAEGDFNLFITCTEDTGAVDIVFVLDTTGSMSSRIAAARANIVEFAETMAATGYDCSFGIVTYGDGFNLPHGGNLTTDIGTFVSWMTMGSWGGGDAPETALDGIMAAVDSMHWRPGALRVIILLTDACFCDTSSTCYDCVSIWGGDEVVNILLDQAIMFFAVTTWPVSCNSCALTSFSNWFYQDFPESTGGSWYDFSLGFTSIYAEIIPLLGTFQVIQVDVANNTGEDLDSIYAFMTYGSCIEILYGDNPMLRTDIPAGDTTTFFWRVNYEAGCTGEAGCFQVVVSGDTYVAEGSGCMYVPNCWCTPTVAENIHPDPGVWTACNPQDITIGIYDDDVGVDENTITLVVNEDTLEYPSEPGMSYLNDTLIFSPDTDEFASGDSVFYSLIDAEDAGGCSLAAPVSGWFVVDLDPPVFEGEYPPDGEIVGGIPTDISVHIWDDLAGLDTSSLVMLIDGTDSFYIGGSEALYYDQSDSTLHFNPVGIYTWSVGDTVDVCVYASDFVSTEYCGPNSDEVCWSFTIDFLHLWFPDTTLYPGDDIQFSLLTENPGRFMIRTYDLWVEYNPAVVYINDIVATGSASSGFTVSWDTAGSQLHIYAENTSPMSDVDTFVFIDFHIKDDAPGASYTPVILSSAVLDGGRVGYYNEDGMILILWSQTQWLKDLVFYGYDGEGGYLEPEVLSIGCADLATEGFDPTLDLIILPPPPTKTEVYHPLDDPSYPAITKLKRDYRNTYELPITWHIITVDEPGSLYWNPDNWPDGIIMLNDVIDMKRNSTYLYASNETLTITYSQPLPDTGNVDFCDEWTLASLPTAITVPDWVDFLENVTAGPFEFDAEMQTYIISDIPRIGFGFWVYSDESSAYHIGGIPLTTVTIPIYPGWNLVGSVSETAWFETDPPNLILPGNVYGYNCETHSYEPVTEFVPGRGYWVLSVGTGTMTIHP
;
A
#
# COMPACT_ATOMS: atom_id res chain seq x y z
N MET A 1 -24.92 26.51 66.88
CA MET A 1 -25.92 27.00 67.88
C MET A 1 -27.04 25.97 68.07
N ARG A 2 -26.67 24.73 68.42
CA ARG A 2 -27.58 23.67 68.86
C ARG A 2 -26.86 22.65 69.76
N ASP A 3 -25.81 23.06 70.49
CA ASP A 3 -24.97 22.19 71.35
C ASP A 3 -25.18 22.44 72.84
N LEU A 4 -26.43 22.61 73.26
CA LEU A 4 -26.77 22.77 74.68
C LEU A 4 -28.20 22.28 74.91
N ARG A 5 -28.44 20.95 74.86
CA ARG A 5 -29.63 20.26 75.40
C ARG A 5 -29.63 18.74 75.17
N VAL A 6 -28.57 18.03 75.57
CA VAL A 6 -28.66 16.56 75.76
C VAL A 6 -27.92 16.09 77.03
N GLY A 7 -26.85 16.80 77.44
CA GLY A 7 -26.05 16.46 78.64
C GLY A 7 -26.68 16.67 80.03
N VAL A 8 -28.02 16.75 80.17
CA VAL A 8 -28.68 17.00 81.48
C VAL A 8 -29.72 15.93 81.85
N PHE A 9 -30.07 15.00 80.95
CA PHE A 9 -31.07 13.96 81.25
C PHE A 9 -30.50 12.59 81.65
N VAL A 10 -29.24 12.29 81.31
CA VAL A 10 -28.61 10.99 81.61
C VAL A 10 -27.82 11.00 82.93
N LEU A 11 -27.36 12.17 83.39
CA LEU A 11 -26.63 12.31 84.66
C LEU A 11 -27.50 12.13 85.93
N PHE A 12 -28.84 12.08 85.78
CA PHE A 12 -29.78 11.98 86.90
C PHE A 12 -30.18 10.54 87.25
N LEU A 13 -29.83 9.53 86.45
CA LEU A 13 -30.20 8.13 86.72
C LEU A 13 -29.09 7.30 87.40
N VAL A 14 -27.82 7.74 87.33
CA VAL A 14 -26.67 6.93 87.80
C VAL A 14 -26.25 7.23 89.25
N LEU A 15 -26.76 8.30 89.88
CA LEU A 15 -26.26 8.80 91.17
C LEU A 15 -27.20 8.63 92.38
N PHE A 16 -28.22 7.76 92.32
CA PHE A 16 -29.05 7.45 93.49
C PHE A 16 -28.92 5.97 93.93
N PHE A 17 -28.11 5.77 94.97
CA PHE A 17 -28.26 4.74 95.99
C PHE A 17 -28.27 3.27 95.49
N SER A 18 -27.15 2.55 95.46
CA SER A 18 -26.38 2.11 96.64
C SER A 18 -27.26 1.98 97.91
N VAL A 19 -27.50 0.74 98.31
CA VAL A 19 -28.21 0.24 99.52
C VAL A 19 -29.69 -0.15 99.32
N LEU A 20 -29.93 -1.33 98.71
CA LEU A 20 -31.05 -2.25 99.00
C LEU A 20 -30.66 -3.70 98.60
N PRO A 21 -31.28 -4.73 99.21
CA PRO A 21 -30.69 -6.06 99.43
C PRO A 21 -30.60 -6.89 98.14
N SER A 22 -29.86 -7.99 98.20
CA SER A 22 -29.79 -9.03 97.16
C SER A 22 -31.18 -9.47 96.67
N TRP A 23 -31.62 -8.95 95.53
CA TRP A 23 -32.68 -9.57 94.72
C TRP A 23 -31.99 -10.50 93.73
N SER A 24 -32.51 -11.73 93.66
CA SER A 24 -32.05 -12.79 92.78
C SER A 24 -31.81 -12.28 91.36
N GLN A 25 -30.60 -12.51 90.85
CA GLN A 25 -30.24 -12.39 89.45
C GLN A 25 -31.25 -13.23 88.63
N GLN A 26 -32.29 -12.60 88.08
CA GLN A 26 -33.12 -13.24 87.05
C GLN A 26 -32.23 -13.39 85.83
N ARG A 27 -31.77 -14.62 85.59
CA ARG A 27 -31.00 -14.97 84.39
C ARG A 27 -31.94 -14.84 83.19
N GLY A 28 -31.63 -13.94 82.28
CA GLY A 28 -32.45 -13.62 81.12
C GLY A 28 -31.59 -13.30 79.91
N LEU A 29 -30.91 -12.15 79.88
CA LEU A 29 -29.90 -11.87 78.87
C LEU A 29 -28.53 -12.45 79.30
N GLU A 30 -27.78 -13.01 78.36
CA GLU A 30 -26.45 -13.56 78.60
C GLU A 30 -25.49 -13.21 77.46
N ILE A 31 -24.33 -12.62 77.77
CA ILE A 31 -23.24 -12.47 76.81
C ILE A 31 -22.56 -13.84 76.67
N THR A 32 -22.78 -14.48 75.53
CA THR A 32 -22.31 -15.84 75.25
C THR A 32 -20.86 -15.83 74.77
N GLU A 33 -20.51 -14.87 73.90
CA GLU A 33 -19.19 -14.77 73.29
C GLU A 33 -18.78 -13.31 73.08
N MET A 34 -17.49 -13.03 73.26
CA MET A 34 -16.83 -11.82 72.75
C MET A 34 -15.69 -12.27 71.84
N ARG A 35 -15.53 -11.60 70.69
CA ARG A 35 -14.42 -11.85 69.77
C ARG A 35 -13.89 -10.54 69.18
N LEU A 36 -12.59 -10.50 68.91
CA LEU A 36 -11.96 -9.48 68.10
C LEU A 36 -11.69 -10.10 66.72
N VAL A 37 -12.27 -9.56 65.67
CA VAL A 37 -11.89 -9.92 64.30
C VAL A 37 -10.80 -8.95 63.86
N ARG A 38 -9.59 -9.44 63.57
CA ARG A 38 -8.44 -8.65 63.11
C ARG A 38 -7.81 -9.34 61.91
N LYS A 39 -7.54 -8.60 60.83
CA LYS A 39 -6.94 -9.14 59.59
C LYS A 39 -7.65 -10.41 59.06
N GLY A 40 -8.97 -10.49 59.21
CA GLY A 40 -9.76 -11.67 58.79
C GLY A 40 -9.66 -12.89 59.72
N THR A 41 -9.04 -12.75 60.89
CA THR A 41 -8.93 -13.83 61.89
C THR A 41 -9.80 -13.52 63.12
N PRO A 42 -10.74 -14.40 63.49
CA PRO A 42 -11.51 -14.25 64.72
C PRO A 42 -10.69 -14.70 65.94
N HIS A 43 -10.39 -13.77 66.83
CA HIS A 43 -9.75 -14.01 68.11
C HIS A 43 -10.79 -14.02 69.22
N ILE A 44 -11.13 -15.21 69.71
CA ILE A 44 -12.14 -15.40 70.76
C ILE A 44 -11.56 -15.01 72.11
N PHE A 45 -12.27 -14.18 72.86
CA PHE A 45 -11.88 -13.86 74.23
C PHE A 45 -12.16 -15.06 75.15
N THR A 46 -11.23 -15.34 76.05
CA THR A 46 -11.36 -16.43 77.02
C THR A 46 -11.84 -15.90 78.37
N LYS A 47 -12.86 -16.53 78.97
CA LYS A 47 -13.32 -16.18 80.31
C LYS A 47 -12.29 -16.62 81.36
N ASP A 48 -11.89 -15.70 82.24
CA ASP A 48 -11.07 -16.02 83.40
C ASP A 48 -11.89 -16.59 84.59
N ALA A 49 -11.23 -16.80 85.73
CA ALA A 49 -11.86 -17.39 86.93
C ALA A 49 -12.87 -16.44 87.60
N GLU A 50 -12.78 -15.15 87.30
CA GLU A 50 -13.62 -14.06 87.78
C GLU A 50 -14.82 -13.79 86.84
N GLY A 51 -14.78 -14.34 85.62
CA GLY A 51 -15.85 -14.25 84.62
C GLY A 51 -15.62 -13.15 83.57
N ASP A 52 -14.47 -12.48 83.60
CA ASP A 52 -14.08 -11.44 82.65
C ASP A 52 -13.45 -12.07 81.40
N PHE A 53 -13.71 -11.45 80.24
CA PHE A 53 -13.21 -11.90 78.95
C PHE A 53 -11.80 -11.31 78.72
N ASN A 54 -10.78 -12.16 78.57
CA ASN A 54 -9.42 -11.73 78.29
C ASN A 54 -8.92 -12.30 76.95
N LEU A 55 -8.25 -11.45 76.18
CA LEU A 55 -7.61 -11.80 74.93
C LEU A 55 -6.14 -11.38 74.94
N PHE A 56 -5.26 -12.35 74.69
CA PHE A 56 -3.83 -12.14 74.52
C PHE A 56 -3.43 -12.59 73.12
N ILE A 57 -2.90 -11.67 72.31
CA ILE A 57 -2.42 -11.96 70.97
C ILE A 57 -0.88 -12.01 71.00
N THR A 58 -0.28 -13.08 70.49
CA THR A 58 1.17 -13.19 70.26
C THR A 58 1.54 -12.50 68.94
N CYS A 59 2.75 -11.94 68.80
CA CYS A 59 3.23 -11.46 67.50
C CYS A 59 3.39 -12.67 66.56
N THR A 60 2.38 -12.90 65.73
CA THR A 60 2.36 -13.83 64.60
C THR A 60 1.92 -13.03 63.37
N GLU A 61 2.45 -13.35 62.20
CA GLU A 61 1.92 -12.84 60.94
C GLU A 61 0.58 -13.50 60.64
N ASP A 62 -0.47 -13.02 61.31
CA ASP A 62 -1.83 -13.48 61.07
C ASP A 62 -2.30 -12.92 59.72
N THR A 63 -2.10 -13.69 58.65
CA THR A 63 -2.66 -13.41 57.33
C THR A 63 -3.96 -14.23 57.19
N GLY A 64 -5.06 -13.63 57.65
CA GLY A 64 -6.35 -14.32 57.73
C GLY A 64 -6.99 -14.58 56.36
N ALA A 65 -8.09 -15.34 56.37
CA ALA A 65 -8.87 -15.62 55.18
C ALA A 65 -9.64 -14.37 54.72
N VAL A 66 -9.57 -14.05 53.43
CA VAL A 66 -10.29 -12.93 52.82
C VAL A 66 -11.11 -13.43 51.63
N ASP A 67 -12.39 -13.13 51.64
CA ASP A 67 -13.29 -13.43 50.52
C ASP A 67 -13.64 -12.13 49.82
N ILE A 68 -13.41 -12.08 48.51
CA ILE A 68 -13.61 -10.87 47.69
C ILE A 68 -14.62 -11.18 46.59
N VAL A 69 -15.76 -10.50 46.63
CA VAL A 69 -16.80 -10.62 45.60
C VAL A 69 -16.84 -9.33 44.78
N PHE A 70 -16.59 -9.47 43.49
CA PHE A 70 -16.72 -8.38 42.53
C PHE A 70 -18.17 -8.28 42.06
N VAL A 71 -18.76 -7.11 42.26
CA VAL A 71 -20.12 -6.79 41.79
C VAL A 71 -19.95 -5.87 40.58
N LEU A 72 -20.22 -6.40 39.39
CA LEU A 72 -19.87 -5.76 38.12
C LEU A 72 -21.12 -5.27 37.40
N ASP A 73 -21.16 -3.98 37.11
CA ASP A 73 -22.05 -3.41 36.11
C ASP A 73 -21.61 -3.90 34.71
N THR A 74 -22.50 -4.62 34.01
CA THR A 74 -22.21 -5.24 32.70
C THR A 74 -22.88 -4.53 31.52
N THR A 75 -23.32 -3.29 31.74
CA THR A 75 -23.90 -2.43 30.68
C THR A 75 -22.87 -2.07 29.61
N GLY A 76 -23.35 -1.62 28.45
CA GLY A 76 -22.49 -1.29 27.30
C GLY A 76 -21.35 -0.31 27.59
N SER A 77 -21.56 0.67 28.47
CA SER A 77 -20.57 1.69 28.84
C SER A 77 -19.40 1.14 29.65
N MET A 78 -19.62 0.04 30.37
CA MET A 78 -18.64 -0.56 31.27
C MET A 78 -17.64 -1.51 30.59
N SER A 79 -17.80 -1.79 29.29
CA SER A 79 -16.98 -2.75 28.54
C SER A 79 -15.46 -2.51 28.65
N SER A 80 -15.00 -1.28 28.41
CA SER A 80 -13.57 -0.92 28.50
C SER A 80 -13.04 -0.96 29.94
N ARG A 81 -13.89 -0.65 30.93
CA ARG A 81 -13.52 -0.64 32.35
C ARG A 81 -13.42 -2.05 32.92
N ILE A 82 -14.32 -2.96 32.52
CA ILE A 82 -14.22 -4.39 32.87
C ILE A 82 -12.97 -5.01 32.24
N ALA A 83 -12.65 -4.67 30.98
CA ALA A 83 -11.43 -5.15 30.33
C ALA A 83 -10.17 -4.68 31.09
N ALA A 84 -10.13 -3.41 31.50
CA ALA A 84 -9.04 -2.86 32.30
C ALA A 84 -8.95 -3.52 33.70
N ALA A 85 -10.08 -3.75 34.38
CA ALA A 85 -10.10 -4.46 35.66
C ALA A 85 -9.54 -5.88 35.52
N ARG A 86 -9.97 -6.60 34.48
CA ARG A 86 -9.52 -7.96 34.17
C ARG A 86 -8.02 -8.03 33.88
N ALA A 87 -7.46 -7.06 33.15
CA ALA A 87 -6.04 -7.06 32.81
C ALA A 87 -5.13 -6.98 34.05
N ASN A 88 -5.62 -6.36 35.14
CA ASN A 88 -4.83 -6.09 36.34
C ASN A 88 -5.23 -6.99 37.54
N ILE A 89 -6.21 -7.87 37.37
CA ILE A 89 -6.73 -8.70 38.47
C ILE A 89 -5.75 -9.82 38.89
N VAL A 90 -4.90 -10.27 37.96
CA VAL A 90 -3.86 -11.27 38.22
C VAL A 90 -2.85 -10.70 39.20
N GLU A 91 -2.31 -9.51 38.88
CA GLU A 91 -1.36 -8.78 39.74
C GLU A 91 -1.95 -8.52 41.14
N PHE A 92 -3.23 -8.11 41.23
CA PHE A 92 -3.91 -7.95 42.52
C PHE A 92 -3.98 -9.24 43.33
N ALA A 93 -4.39 -10.35 42.70
CA ALA A 93 -4.53 -11.64 43.38
C ALA A 93 -3.18 -12.25 43.76
N GLU A 94 -2.16 -12.08 42.94
CA GLU A 94 -0.78 -12.48 43.23
C GLU A 94 -0.18 -11.64 44.36
N THR A 95 -0.39 -10.31 44.38
CA THR A 95 0.07 -9.44 45.47
C THR A 95 -0.61 -9.79 46.80
N MET A 96 -1.91 -10.13 46.77
CA MET A 96 -2.64 -10.62 47.94
C MET A 96 -2.09 -11.96 48.46
N ALA A 97 -1.74 -12.89 47.56
CA ALA A 97 -1.11 -14.15 47.93
C ALA A 97 0.31 -13.95 48.48
N ALA A 98 1.08 -13.03 47.89
CA ALA A 98 2.45 -12.70 48.26
C ALA A 98 2.51 -11.99 49.63
N THR A 99 1.50 -11.18 49.97
CA THR A 99 1.30 -10.60 51.32
C THR A 99 0.73 -11.61 52.33
N GLY A 100 0.55 -12.87 51.91
CA GLY A 100 0.20 -14.02 52.74
C GLY A 100 -1.30 -14.24 52.98
N TYR A 101 -2.19 -13.41 52.43
CA TYR A 101 -3.64 -13.57 52.63
C TYR A 101 -4.17 -14.86 51.98
N ASP A 102 -5.01 -15.60 52.71
CA ASP A 102 -5.75 -16.74 52.15
C ASP A 102 -7.00 -16.23 51.42
N CYS A 103 -6.88 -15.95 50.12
CA CYS A 103 -7.93 -15.30 49.33
C CYS A 103 -8.87 -16.28 48.59
N SER A 104 -10.15 -15.90 48.47
CA SER A 104 -11.12 -16.55 47.57
C SER A 104 -11.98 -15.51 46.86
N PHE A 105 -12.26 -15.74 45.58
CA PHE A 105 -12.87 -14.74 44.70
C PHE A 105 -14.23 -15.19 44.15
N GLY A 106 -15.14 -14.25 43.98
CA GLY A 106 -16.47 -14.46 43.39
C GLY A 106 -16.92 -13.31 42.50
N ILE A 107 -17.91 -13.55 41.64
CA ILE A 107 -18.46 -12.55 40.72
C ILE A 107 -19.98 -12.54 40.78
N VAL A 108 -20.55 -11.34 40.92
CA VAL A 108 -21.96 -11.03 40.66
C VAL A 108 -22.01 -9.97 39.56
N THR A 109 -22.92 -10.12 38.61
CA THR A 109 -23.12 -9.13 37.54
C THR A 109 -24.51 -8.54 37.61
N TYR A 110 -24.65 -7.26 37.23
CA TYR A 110 -25.96 -6.63 37.13
C TYR A 110 -26.08 -5.66 35.92
N GLY A 111 -27.32 -5.24 35.65
CA GLY A 111 -27.78 -4.33 34.59
C GLY A 111 -29.31 -4.16 34.70
N ASP A 112 -30.08 -4.72 33.75
CA ASP A 112 -31.56 -4.87 33.82
C ASP A 112 -32.06 -5.90 34.89
N GLY A 113 -31.17 -6.32 35.79
CA GLY A 113 -31.34 -7.34 36.82
C GLY A 113 -29.98 -7.89 37.24
N PHE A 114 -29.92 -8.79 38.23
CA PHE A 114 -28.67 -9.42 38.67
C PHE A 114 -28.54 -10.88 38.23
N ASN A 115 -27.31 -11.37 38.11
CA ASN A 115 -26.98 -12.76 37.80
C ASN A 115 -25.74 -13.22 38.57
N LEU A 116 -25.68 -14.53 38.86
CA LEU A 116 -24.50 -15.21 39.37
C LEU A 116 -23.92 -16.09 38.24
N PRO A 117 -23.10 -15.53 37.34
CA PRO A 117 -22.69 -16.21 36.10
C PRO A 117 -22.00 -17.56 36.34
N HIS A 118 -21.35 -17.73 37.50
CA HIS A 118 -20.63 -18.95 37.89
C HIS A 118 -21.17 -19.59 39.17
N GLY A 119 -22.39 -19.23 39.59
CA GLY A 119 -23.01 -19.69 40.83
C GLY A 119 -22.47 -18.99 42.09
N GLY A 120 -22.90 -19.45 43.27
CA GLY A 120 -22.58 -18.82 44.56
C GLY A 120 -21.28 -19.27 45.22
N ASN A 121 -20.47 -20.14 44.60
CA ASN A 121 -19.23 -20.63 45.20
C ASN A 121 -18.04 -19.74 44.85
N LEU A 122 -17.17 -19.49 45.82
CA LEU A 122 -15.92 -18.76 45.62
C LEU A 122 -14.82 -19.70 45.10
N THR A 123 -13.86 -19.17 44.33
CA THR A 123 -12.69 -19.90 43.82
C THR A 123 -11.40 -19.35 44.43
N THR A 124 -10.46 -20.24 44.76
CA THR A 124 -9.08 -19.88 45.14
C THR A 124 -8.14 -19.87 43.93
N ASP A 125 -8.59 -20.37 42.77
CA ASP A 125 -7.80 -20.47 41.54
C ASP A 125 -7.93 -19.18 40.71
N ILE A 126 -6.83 -18.44 40.56
CA ILE A 126 -6.78 -17.15 39.87
C ILE A 126 -7.09 -17.31 38.39
N GLY A 127 -6.57 -18.35 37.72
CA GLY A 127 -6.86 -18.60 36.30
C GLY A 127 -8.35 -18.81 36.03
N THR A 128 -9.02 -19.56 36.92
CA THR A 128 -10.47 -19.76 36.91
C THR A 128 -11.18 -18.43 37.11
N PHE A 129 -10.75 -17.61 38.07
CA PHE A 129 -11.36 -16.29 38.32
C PHE A 129 -11.19 -15.31 37.14
N VAL A 130 -10.00 -15.25 36.53
CA VAL A 130 -9.73 -14.44 35.31
C VAL A 130 -10.63 -14.89 34.16
N SER A 131 -10.85 -16.19 34.02
CA SER A 131 -11.78 -16.72 33.01
C SER A 131 -13.22 -16.25 33.26
N TRP A 132 -13.62 -16.13 34.54
CA TRP A 132 -14.96 -15.69 34.93
C TRP A 132 -15.24 -14.22 34.59
N MET A 133 -14.21 -13.37 34.52
CA MET A 133 -14.32 -11.97 34.09
C MET A 133 -14.46 -11.80 32.57
N THR A 134 -14.49 -12.89 31.80
CA THR A 134 -14.70 -12.85 30.35
C THR A 134 -16.20 -12.79 30.04
N MET A 135 -16.80 -11.60 30.15
CA MET A 135 -18.23 -11.41 29.95
C MET A 135 -18.49 -10.35 28.88
N GLY A 136 -19.44 -10.62 27.98
CA GLY A 136 -19.84 -9.68 26.94
C GLY A 136 -20.82 -8.64 27.49
N SER A 137 -20.60 -7.37 27.16
CA SER A 137 -21.53 -6.27 27.49
C SER A 137 -22.75 -6.31 26.55
N TRP A 138 -23.96 -6.48 27.09
CA TRP A 138 -25.20 -6.53 26.31
C TRP A 138 -26.35 -5.90 27.08
N GLY A 139 -27.09 -4.99 26.43
CA GLY A 139 -28.20 -4.28 27.06
C GLY A 139 -27.74 -3.18 28.04
N GLY A 140 -28.65 -2.29 28.42
CA GLY A 140 -28.35 -1.10 29.23
C GLY A 140 -27.88 0.11 28.42
N GLY A 141 -28.29 1.30 28.87
CA GLY A 141 -28.02 2.58 28.21
C GLY A 141 -28.71 3.79 28.87
N ASP A 142 -29.56 3.55 29.87
CA ASP A 142 -30.25 4.55 30.66
C ASP A 142 -29.98 4.38 32.16
N ALA A 143 -29.28 5.34 32.76
CA ALA A 143 -29.20 5.43 34.21
C ALA A 143 -30.58 5.81 34.79
N PRO A 144 -30.98 5.28 35.95
CA PRO A 144 -30.24 4.45 36.93
C PRO A 144 -30.24 2.93 36.66
N GLU A 145 -29.24 2.22 37.22
CA GLU A 145 -29.03 0.76 37.12
C GLU A 145 -29.39 0.00 38.43
N THR A 146 -29.46 -1.34 38.42
CA THR A 146 -29.90 -2.14 39.60
C THR A 146 -28.77 -2.54 40.58
N ALA A 147 -27.86 -1.62 40.91
CA ALA A 147 -26.67 -1.93 41.72
C ALA A 147 -26.99 -2.46 43.13
N LEU A 148 -28.05 -1.97 43.79
CA LEU A 148 -28.45 -2.43 45.12
C LEU A 148 -28.82 -3.92 45.11
N ASP A 149 -29.54 -4.36 44.08
CA ASP A 149 -29.91 -5.76 43.91
C ASP A 149 -28.69 -6.65 43.64
N GLY A 150 -27.70 -6.14 42.88
CA GLY A 150 -26.41 -6.81 42.68
C GLY A 150 -25.60 -6.96 43.97
N ILE A 151 -25.54 -5.91 44.79
CA ILE A 151 -24.89 -5.96 46.11
C ILE A 151 -25.60 -6.99 47.01
N MET A 152 -26.92 -6.94 47.09
CA MET A 152 -27.69 -7.86 47.92
C MET A 152 -27.61 -9.31 47.42
N ALA A 153 -27.48 -9.53 46.11
CA ALA A 153 -27.19 -10.85 45.58
C ALA A 153 -25.82 -11.37 46.06
N ALA A 154 -24.80 -10.51 46.16
CA ALA A 154 -23.52 -10.89 46.75
C ALA A 154 -23.66 -11.25 48.25
N VAL A 155 -24.47 -10.50 48.99
CA VAL A 155 -24.73 -10.76 50.42
C VAL A 155 -25.48 -12.08 50.63
N ASP A 156 -26.59 -12.29 49.92
CA ASP A 156 -27.54 -13.36 50.20
C ASP A 156 -27.20 -14.68 49.51
N SER A 157 -26.54 -14.62 48.34
CA SER A 157 -26.38 -15.79 47.46
C SER A 157 -24.95 -16.33 47.37
N MET A 158 -23.93 -15.60 47.83
CA MET A 158 -22.55 -16.08 47.85
C MET A 158 -22.27 -16.91 49.11
N HIS A 159 -21.55 -18.02 48.94
CA HIS A 159 -21.16 -18.92 50.03
C HIS A 159 -19.82 -18.47 50.65
N TRP A 160 -19.89 -17.42 51.45
CA TRP A 160 -18.74 -16.89 52.22
C TRP A 160 -18.14 -17.95 53.16
N ARG A 161 -16.81 -18.04 53.20
CA ARG A 161 -16.07 -18.93 54.10
C ARG A 161 -16.30 -18.51 55.56
N PRO A 162 -16.50 -19.47 56.49
CA PRO A 162 -16.68 -19.14 57.90
C PRO A 162 -15.46 -18.40 58.47
N GLY A 163 -15.69 -17.20 59.01
CA GLY A 163 -14.65 -16.39 59.66
C GLY A 163 -13.80 -15.54 58.72
N ALA A 164 -13.93 -15.66 57.39
CA ALA A 164 -13.20 -14.83 56.45
C ALA A 164 -13.69 -13.37 56.47
N LEU A 165 -12.79 -12.42 56.20
CA LEU A 165 -13.15 -11.04 55.93
C LEU A 165 -13.95 -10.99 54.63
N ARG A 166 -15.18 -10.47 54.70
CA ARG A 166 -16.08 -10.38 53.53
C ARG A 166 -15.90 -9.02 52.87
N VAL A 167 -15.43 -9.02 51.64
CA VAL A 167 -15.16 -7.82 50.87
C VAL A 167 -16.05 -7.81 49.62
N ILE A 168 -16.74 -6.70 49.39
CA ILE A 168 -17.46 -6.42 48.15
C ILE A 168 -16.77 -5.29 47.43
N ILE A 169 -16.41 -5.49 46.16
CA ILE A 169 -15.85 -4.46 45.29
C ILE A 169 -16.85 -4.22 44.15
N LEU A 170 -17.50 -3.06 44.17
CA LEU A 170 -18.47 -2.65 43.16
C LEU A 170 -17.80 -1.84 42.06
N LEU A 171 -18.06 -2.16 40.79
CA LEU A 171 -17.64 -1.37 39.62
C LEU A 171 -18.87 -0.88 38.87
N THR A 172 -19.06 0.44 38.75
CA THR A 172 -20.23 1.04 38.08
C THR A 172 -20.01 2.48 37.64
N ASP A 173 -20.52 2.90 36.49
CA ASP A 173 -20.45 4.28 36.00
C ASP A 173 -21.78 5.06 36.13
N ALA A 174 -22.83 4.40 36.63
CA ALA A 174 -24.16 4.95 36.80
C ALA A 174 -24.63 4.98 38.27
N CYS A 175 -25.64 5.81 38.55
CA CYS A 175 -26.39 5.77 39.81
C CYS A 175 -27.35 4.58 39.88
N PHE A 176 -27.86 4.28 41.07
CA PHE A 176 -28.66 3.07 41.31
C PHE A 176 -30.16 3.31 41.50
N CYS A 177 -30.91 2.24 41.24
CA CYS A 177 -32.31 2.07 41.56
C CYS A 177 -32.53 1.77 43.03
N ASP A 178 -33.55 2.41 43.60
CA ASP A 178 -34.07 2.21 44.96
C ASP A 178 -35.59 2.00 44.89
N THR A 179 -36.18 1.33 45.88
CA THR A 179 -37.64 1.27 46.14
C THR A 179 -38.41 2.60 46.03
N SER A 180 -37.74 3.73 46.25
CA SER A 180 -38.32 5.08 46.13
C SER A 180 -38.22 5.71 44.73
N SER A 181 -37.60 5.03 43.76
CA SER A 181 -37.38 5.52 42.40
C SER A 181 -38.69 5.63 41.62
N THR A 182 -38.80 6.63 40.74
CA THR A 182 -40.07 6.96 40.06
C THR A 182 -40.12 6.56 38.58
N CYS A 183 -39.08 5.91 38.06
CA CYS A 183 -38.96 5.49 36.66
C CYS A 183 -39.57 4.09 36.45
N TYR A 184 -40.13 3.85 35.27
CA TYR A 184 -40.81 2.58 34.96
C TYR A 184 -39.82 1.42 34.76
N ASP A 185 -38.63 1.71 34.23
CA ASP A 185 -37.60 0.73 33.91
C ASP A 185 -36.57 0.53 35.04
N CYS A 186 -36.73 1.24 36.16
CA CYS A 186 -35.87 1.13 37.33
C CYS A 186 -36.60 0.44 38.47
N VAL A 187 -36.33 -0.85 38.64
CA VAL A 187 -37.03 -1.71 39.60
C VAL A 187 -36.00 -2.35 40.53
N SER A 188 -35.85 -1.77 41.72
CA SER A 188 -35.13 -2.40 42.83
C SER A 188 -36.13 -2.83 43.90
N ILE A 189 -35.89 -3.99 44.51
CA ILE A 189 -36.68 -4.43 45.67
C ILE A 189 -36.05 -3.99 47.01
N TRP A 190 -34.90 -3.32 46.97
CA TRP A 190 -34.12 -2.90 48.14
C TRP A 190 -34.05 -1.38 48.27
N GLY A 191 -34.18 -0.88 49.49
CA GLY A 191 -33.94 0.54 49.81
C GLY A 191 -32.46 0.80 50.07
N GLY A 192 -31.93 1.96 49.67
CA GLY A 192 -30.53 2.29 49.89
C GLY A 192 -30.13 2.30 51.38
N ASP A 193 -30.99 2.88 52.24
CA ASP A 193 -30.80 2.84 53.71
C ASP A 193 -30.87 1.41 54.28
N GLU A 194 -31.66 0.53 53.67
CA GLU A 194 -31.76 -0.88 54.07
C GLU A 194 -30.47 -1.63 53.76
N VAL A 195 -29.92 -1.45 52.55
CA VAL A 195 -28.63 -2.05 52.14
C VAL A 195 -27.48 -1.52 53.01
N VAL A 196 -27.47 -0.22 53.32
CA VAL A 196 -26.50 0.36 54.27
C VAL A 196 -26.51 -0.41 55.59
N ASN A 197 -27.68 -0.56 56.20
CA ASN A 197 -27.81 -1.25 57.48
C ASN A 197 -27.38 -2.71 57.39
N ILE A 198 -27.70 -3.42 56.31
CA ILE A 198 -27.33 -4.83 56.12
C ILE A 198 -25.82 -5.01 55.99
N LEU A 199 -25.16 -4.22 55.13
CA LEU A 199 -23.72 -4.31 54.91
C LEU A 199 -22.95 -4.05 56.21
N LEU A 200 -23.41 -3.05 56.96
CA LEU A 200 -22.87 -2.76 58.28
C LEU A 200 -23.14 -3.91 59.24
N ASP A 201 -24.40 -4.36 59.37
CA ASP A 201 -24.80 -5.40 60.32
C ASP A 201 -24.09 -6.74 60.11
N GLN A 202 -23.70 -7.02 58.87
CA GLN A 202 -22.93 -8.22 58.51
C GLN A 202 -21.41 -8.00 58.50
N ALA A 203 -20.93 -6.82 58.90
CA ALA A 203 -19.53 -6.42 58.90
C ALA A 203 -18.83 -6.63 57.54
N ILE A 204 -19.55 -6.34 56.45
CA ILE A 204 -19.03 -6.44 55.09
C ILE A 204 -18.24 -5.18 54.77
N MET A 205 -16.98 -5.36 54.36
CA MET A 205 -16.16 -4.27 53.86
C MET A 205 -16.54 -3.97 52.42
N PHE A 206 -16.94 -2.74 52.15
CA PHE A 206 -17.45 -2.32 50.85
C PHE A 206 -16.49 -1.33 50.20
N PHE A 207 -16.09 -1.61 48.97
CA PHE A 207 -15.35 -0.71 48.09
C PHE A 207 -16.21 -0.38 46.88
N ALA A 208 -16.15 0.88 46.45
CA ALA A 208 -16.84 1.33 45.25
C ALA A 208 -15.85 1.98 44.30
N VAL A 209 -15.83 1.52 43.05
CA VAL A 209 -15.06 2.09 41.95
C VAL A 209 -16.04 2.67 40.94
N THR A 210 -16.09 3.99 40.85
CA THR A 210 -17.10 4.68 40.02
C THR A 210 -16.53 5.88 39.26
N THR A 211 -17.34 6.51 38.41
CA THR A 211 -17.00 7.83 37.83
C THR A 211 -17.44 8.97 38.77
N TRP A 212 -16.69 10.08 38.78
CA TRP A 212 -17.12 11.30 39.45
C TRP A 212 -17.51 12.44 38.47
N PRO A 213 -18.75 12.97 38.55
CA PRO A 213 -19.92 12.41 39.23
C PRO A 213 -20.50 11.21 38.47
N VAL A 214 -21.22 10.32 39.18
CA VAL A 214 -21.90 9.19 38.52
C VAL A 214 -23.00 9.67 37.56
N SER A 215 -23.18 8.98 36.45
CA SER A 215 -24.23 9.29 35.47
C SER A 215 -25.60 9.01 36.06
N CYS A 216 -26.52 9.96 36.00
CA CYS A 216 -27.82 9.82 36.65
C CYS A 216 -28.92 10.64 35.97
N ASN A 217 -30.12 10.06 35.87
CA ASN A 217 -31.34 10.75 35.45
C ASN A 217 -32.11 11.27 36.67
N SER A 218 -32.97 12.27 36.45
CA SER A 218 -33.84 12.93 37.46
C SER A 218 -34.79 12.01 38.23
N CYS A 219 -34.85 10.72 37.87
CA CYS A 219 -35.74 9.72 38.42
C CYS A 219 -35.15 8.90 39.58
N ALA A 220 -33.85 9.08 39.88
CA ALA A 220 -33.16 8.57 41.07
C ALA A 220 -32.47 9.72 41.83
N LEU A 221 -32.24 9.53 43.13
CA LEU A 221 -31.64 10.55 44.00
C LEU A 221 -30.11 10.56 43.86
N THR A 222 -29.60 11.29 42.87
CA THR A 222 -28.16 11.39 42.57
C THR A 222 -27.30 11.78 43.79
N SER A 223 -27.82 12.62 44.69
CA SER A 223 -27.10 13.00 45.92
C SER A 223 -26.91 11.83 46.88
N PHE A 224 -27.90 10.94 46.97
CA PHE A 224 -27.81 9.77 47.82
C PHE A 224 -26.91 8.70 47.20
N SER A 225 -26.99 8.48 45.88
CA SER A 225 -26.08 7.55 45.19
C SER A 225 -24.62 7.98 45.28
N ASN A 226 -24.32 9.28 45.15
CA ASN A 226 -22.97 9.79 45.36
C ASN A 226 -22.49 9.53 46.80
N TRP A 227 -23.29 9.86 47.81
CA TRP A 227 -22.95 9.57 49.21
C TRP A 227 -22.71 8.08 49.47
N PHE A 228 -23.60 7.22 48.95
CA PHE A 228 -23.49 5.77 49.12
C PHE A 228 -22.23 5.19 48.45
N TYR A 229 -21.79 5.75 47.32
CA TYR A 229 -20.57 5.29 46.66
C TYR A 229 -19.30 5.94 47.17
N GLN A 230 -19.33 7.19 47.65
CA GLN A 230 -18.11 7.92 48.00
C GLN A 230 -17.83 7.98 49.49
N ASP A 231 -18.86 8.17 50.31
CA ASP A 231 -18.69 8.40 51.74
C ASP A 231 -18.99 7.14 52.57
N PHE A 232 -19.99 6.36 52.16
CA PHE A 232 -20.38 5.15 52.90
C PHE A 232 -19.32 4.03 52.91
N PRO A 233 -18.52 3.76 51.85
CA PRO A 233 -17.44 2.76 51.90
C PRO A 233 -16.50 2.94 53.10
N GLU A 234 -16.15 4.18 53.45
CA GLU A 234 -15.30 4.48 54.60
C GLU A 234 -15.90 3.98 55.93
N SER A 235 -17.23 4.00 56.04
CA SER A 235 -17.96 3.50 57.23
C SER A 235 -17.80 1.98 57.40
N THR A 236 -17.73 1.25 56.29
CA THR A 236 -17.48 -0.20 56.28
C THR A 236 -16.01 -0.58 56.41
N GLY A 237 -15.12 0.38 56.20
CA GLY A 237 -13.66 0.20 56.20
C GLY A 237 -13.03 -0.08 54.86
N GLY A 238 -13.81 -0.02 53.80
CA GLY A 238 -13.28 0.14 52.46
C GLY A 238 -13.08 1.63 52.12
N SER A 239 -13.02 1.90 50.82
CA SER A 239 -12.79 3.23 50.26
C SER A 239 -13.51 3.36 48.92
N TRP A 240 -13.58 4.59 48.44
CA TRP A 240 -14.05 4.91 47.09
C TRP A 240 -12.88 5.25 46.18
N TYR A 241 -12.96 4.82 44.91
CA TYR A 241 -11.98 5.11 43.87
C TYR A 241 -12.64 5.59 42.57
N ASP A 242 -11.95 6.49 41.87
CA ASP A 242 -12.42 6.99 40.57
C ASP A 242 -11.80 6.18 39.41
N PHE A 243 -12.59 5.86 38.37
CA PHE A 243 -12.09 5.16 37.17
C PHE A 243 -11.01 5.91 36.37
N SER A 244 -10.74 7.17 36.67
CA SER A 244 -9.56 7.89 36.16
C SER A 244 -8.24 7.37 36.74
N LEU A 245 -8.27 6.68 37.89
CA LEU A 245 -7.15 5.94 38.42
C LEU A 245 -7.02 4.59 37.69
N GLY A 246 -5.78 4.18 37.39
CA GLY A 246 -5.50 2.86 36.84
C GLY A 246 -5.82 1.76 37.85
N PHE A 247 -6.26 0.59 37.37
CA PHE A 247 -6.63 -0.53 38.25
C PHE A 247 -5.46 -1.03 39.09
N THR A 248 -4.21 -0.96 38.59
CA THR A 248 -2.99 -1.24 39.37
C THR A 248 -2.92 -0.38 40.64
N SER A 249 -3.13 0.94 40.52
CA SER A 249 -3.11 1.85 41.68
C SER A 249 -4.27 1.61 42.64
N ILE A 250 -5.48 1.38 42.10
CA ILE A 250 -6.67 1.09 42.90
C ILE A 250 -6.45 -0.18 43.73
N TYR A 251 -5.92 -1.23 43.11
CA TYR A 251 -5.62 -2.49 43.78
C TYR A 251 -4.52 -2.33 44.83
N ALA A 252 -3.43 -1.62 44.53
CA ALA A 252 -2.37 -1.34 45.49
C ALA A 252 -2.86 -0.59 46.75
N GLU A 253 -3.86 0.30 46.62
CA GLU A 253 -4.44 1.03 47.76
C GLU A 253 -5.44 0.19 48.57
N ILE A 254 -6.11 -0.80 47.97
CA ILE A 254 -7.04 -1.70 48.68
C ILE A 254 -6.31 -2.60 49.67
N ILE A 255 -5.19 -3.19 49.27
CA ILE A 255 -4.44 -4.20 50.04
C ILE A 255 -4.11 -3.73 51.47
N PRO A 256 -3.49 -2.55 51.71
CA PRO A 256 -3.16 -2.11 53.07
C PRO A 256 -4.40 -1.86 53.93
N LEU A 257 -5.54 -1.47 53.33
CA LEU A 257 -6.79 -1.24 54.07
C LEU A 257 -7.35 -2.55 54.66
N LEU A 258 -7.21 -3.68 53.95
CA LEU A 258 -7.60 -5.01 54.45
C LEU A 258 -6.87 -5.38 55.75
N GLY A 259 -5.63 -4.89 55.91
CA GLY A 259 -4.80 -5.09 57.10
C GLY A 259 -5.20 -4.27 58.32
N THR A 260 -6.00 -3.21 58.14
CA THR A 260 -6.42 -2.28 59.22
C THR A 260 -7.78 -2.63 59.85
N PHE A 261 -8.49 -3.62 59.30
CA PHE A 261 -9.83 -3.98 59.76
C PHE A 261 -9.82 -4.64 61.14
N GLN A 262 -10.51 -4.00 62.10
CA GLN A 262 -10.68 -4.49 63.48
C GLN A 262 -12.11 -4.28 63.97
N VAL A 263 -12.75 -5.38 64.38
CA VAL A 263 -14.13 -5.36 64.87
C VAL A 263 -14.22 -6.13 66.19
N ILE A 264 -14.76 -5.47 67.21
CA ILE A 264 -15.19 -6.15 68.45
C ILE A 264 -16.62 -6.62 68.22
N GLN A 265 -16.85 -7.91 68.30
CA GLN A 265 -18.17 -8.53 68.20
C GLN A 265 -18.56 -9.16 69.55
N VAL A 266 -19.81 -8.96 69.95
CA VAL A 266 -20.41 -9.44 71.19
C VAL A 266 -21.74 -10.12 70.90
N ASP A 267 -21.81 -11.41 71.17
CA ASP A 267 -23.00 -12.23 70.97
C ASP A 267 -23.80 -12.31 72.28
N VAL A 268 -25.11 -12.06 72.19
CA VAL A 268 -26.03 -11.99 73.34
C VAL A 268 -27.21 -12.92 73.11
N ALA A 269 -27.36 -13.90 73.99
CA ALA A 269 -28.49 -14.82 73.98
C ALA A 269 -29.67 -14.29 74.80
N ASN A 270 -30.87 -14.36 74.23
CA ASN A 270 -32.13 -14.10 74.93
C ASN A 270 -32.63 -15.39 75.62
N ASN A 271 -32.12 -15.64 76.82
CA ASN A 271 -32.57 -16.72 77.70
C ASN A 271 -33.68 -16.27 78.67
N THR A 272 -34.39 -15.16 78.39
CA THR A 272 -35.44 -14.62 79.28
C THR A 272 -36.71 -15.47 79.28
N GLY A 273 -36.94 -16.23 78.20
CA GLY A 273 -38.16 -17.01 77.99
C GLY A 273 -39.31 -16.22 77.34
N GLU A 274 -39.09 -14.95 76.99
CA GLU A 274 -40.03 -14.08 76.28
C GLU A 274 -39.33 -13.43 75.06
N ASP A 275 -40.11 -13.08 74.03
CA ASP A 275 -39.60 -12.34 72.87
C ASP A 275 -39.39 -10.87 73.30
N LEU A 276 -38.20 -10.31 73.04
CA LEU A 276 -37.86 -8.95 73.42
C LEU A 276 -38.01 -8.00 72.23
N ASP A 277 -38.84 -6.97 72.38
CA ASP A 277 -39.07 -5.96 71.33
C ASP A 277 -37.79 -5.18 71.00
N SER A 278 -36.97 -4.87 72.01
CA SER A 278 -35.69 -4.19 71.80
C SER A 278 -34.70 -4.39 72.95
N ILE A 279 -33.42 -4.49 72.61
CA ILE A 279 -32.30 -4.44 73.56
C ILE A 279 -31.24 -3.45 73.07
N TYR A 280 -30.54 -2.84 74.02
CA TYR A 280 -29.48 -1.85 73.76
C TYR A 280 -28.16 -2.37 74.34
N ALA A 281 -27.07 -2.25 73.60
CA ALA A 281 -25.73 -2.51 74.11
C ALA A 281 -24.91 -1.22 74.14
N PHE A 282 -24.36 -0.88 75.31
CA PHE A 282 -23.46 0.25 75.50
C PHE A 282 -22.06 -0.25 75.83
N MET A 283 -21.06 0.22 75.10
CA MET A 283 -19.65 -0.09 75.33
C MET A 283 -18.93 1.11 75.93
N THR A 284 -18.43 0.99 77.16
CA THR A 284 -17.43 1.91 77.71
C THR A 284 -16.04 1.33 77.47
N TYR A 285 -15.10 2.14 77.00
CA TYR A 285 -13.79 1.65 76.57
C TYR A 285 -12.66 2.53 77.12
N GLY A 286 -11.48 1.92 77.32
CA GLY A 286 -10.26 2.58 77.75
C GLY A 286 -9.62 3.44 76.65
N SER A 287 -8.62 4.25 76.99
CA SER A 287 -8.03 5.23 76.07
C SER A 287 -7.31 4.63 74.85
N CYS A 288 -7.02 3.34 74.85
CA CYS A 288 -6.36 2.66 73.73
C CYS A 288 -7.35 2.06 72.74
N ILE A 289 -8.66 2.15 73.00
CA ILE A 289 -9.71 1.72 72.08
C ILE A 289 -10.44 2.97 71.64
N GLU A 290 -10.65 3.12 70.34
CA GLU A 290 -11.50 4.16 69.77
C GLU A 290 -12.57 3.50 68.92
N ILE A 291 -13.85 3.81 69.18
CA ILE A 291 -14.92 3.37 68.28
C ILE A 291 -14.88 4.25 67.04
N LEU A 292 -14.48 3.67 65.91
CA LEU A 292 -14.51 4.31 64.60
C LEU A 292 -15.93 4.28 64.02
N TYR A 293 -16.67 3.20 64.28
CA TYR A 293 -18.01 3.01 63.74
C TYR A 293 -18.88 2.09 64.63
N GLY A 294 -20.18 2.37 64.67
CA GLY A 294 -21.19 1.67 65.46
C GLY A 294 -21.81 2.58 66.52
N ASP A 295 -23.14 2.70 66.53
CA ASP A 295 -23.86 3.48 67.53
C ASP A 295 -23.51 2.99 68.95
N ASN A 296 -23.39 3.92 69.88
CA ASN A 296 -23.07 3.58 71.26
C ASN A 296 -23.93 4.43 72.21
N PRO A 297 -25.08 3.93 72.69
CA PRO A 297 -25.51 2.52 72.65
C PRO A 297 -26.10 2.07 71.31
N MET A 298 -25.81 0.83 70.91
CA MET A 298 -26.38 0.20 69.71
C MET A 298 -27.69 -0.53 70.03
N LEU A 299 -28.65 -0.51 69.10
CA LEU A 299 -29.99 -1.09 69.26
C LEU A 299 -30.15 -2.36 68.42
N ARG A 300 -30.81 -3.39 68.98
CA ARG A 300 -31.35 -4.55 68.27
C ARG A 300 -32.82 -4.73 68.63
N THR A 301 -33.67 -5.03 67.65
CA THR A 301 -35.11 -5.23 67.84
C THR A 301 -35.51 -6.68 67.56
N ASP A 302 -36.70 -7.05 68.03
CA ASP A 302 -37.38 -8.31 67.67
C ASP A 302 -36.53 -9.58 67.91
N ILE A 303 -36.16 -9.83 69.17
CA ILE A 303 -35.29 -10.97 69.53
C ILE A 303 -36.12 -12.06 70.19
N PRO A 304 -36.41 -13.18 69.50
CA PRO A 304 -37.22 -14.25 70.06
C PRO A 304 -36.58 -14.92 71.27
N ALA A 305 -37.40 -15.53 72.12
CA ALA A 305 -36.93 -16.33 73.23
C ALA A 305 -36.08 -17.53 72.76
N GLY A 306 -34.84 -17.62 73.24
CA GLY A 306 -33.87 -18.66 72.89
C GLY A 306 -32.93 -18.30 71.73
N ASP A 307 -33.14 -17.18 71.05
CA ASP A 307 -32.27 -16.72 69.97
C ASP A 307 -31.06 -15.94 70.49
N THR A 308 -30.04 -15.80 69.64
CA THR A 308 -28.84 -15.00 69.89
C THR A 308 -28.78 -13.87 68.88
N THR A 309 -28.51 -12.65 69.35
CA THR A 309 -28.23 -11.50 68.50
C THR A 309 -26.79 -11.04 68.69
N THR A 310 -26.27 -10.32 67.71
CA THR A 310 -24.89 -9.88 67.66
C THR A 310 -24.80 -8.37 67.65
N PHE A 311 -23.94 -7.83 68.52
CA PHE A 311 -23.49 -6.45 68.49
C PHE A 311 -22.05 -6.41 68.00
N PHE A 312 -21.68 -5.38 67.24
CA PHE A 312 -20.30 -5.15 66.86
C PHE A 312 -19.99 -3.66 66.84
N TRP A 313 -18.74 -3.34 67.13
CA TRP A 313 -18.17 -2.01 66.98
C TRP A 313 -16.87 -2.12 66.19
N ARG A 314 -16.73 -1.26 65.18
CA ARG A 314 -15.44 -1.09 64.52
C ARG A 314 -14.57 -0.23 65.41
N VAL A 315 -13.37 -0.71 65.68
CA VAL A 315 -12.47 -0.04 66.59
C VAL A 315 -11.10 0.18 66.00
N ASN A 316 -10.40 1.19 66.49
CA ASN A 316 -8.95 1.25 66.44
C ASN A 316 -8.40 0.84 67.80
N TYR A 317 -7.36 0.01 67.83
CA TYR A 317 -6.66 -0.39 69.05
C TYR A 317 -5.18 0.03 68.99
N GLU A 318 -4.71 0.78 69.98
CA GLU A 318 -3.31 1.18 70.10
C GLU A 318 -2.43 -0.02 70.54
N ALA A 319 -1.59 -0.51 69.63
CA ALA A 319 -0.69 -1.64 69.90
C ALA A 319 0.33 -1.33 71.02
N GLY A 320 0.64 -2.33 71.84
CA GLY A 320 1.50 -2.23 73.01
C GLY A 320 0.81 -1.76 74.29
N CYS A 321 -0.47 -1.40 74.22
CA CYS A 321 -1.21 -0.91 75.36
C CYS A 321 -1.45 -2.00 76.42
N THR A 322 -1.34 -1.67 77.71
CA THR A 322 -1.53 -2.61 78.83
C THR A 322 -2.47 -2.04 79.90
N GLY A 323 -3.11 -2.92 80.68
CA GLY A 323 -3.94 -2.53 81.82
C GLY A 323 -5.30 -1.96 81.40
N GLU A 324 -5.92 -1.16 82.29
CA GLU A 324 -7.29 -0.62 82.13
C GLU A 324 -7.50 0.16 80.81
N ALA A 325 -6.44 0.72 80.23
CA ALA A 325 -6.51 1.46 78.97
C ALA A 325 -6.83 0.58 77.74
N GLY A 326 -6.51 -0.73 77.79
CA GLY A 326 -6.82 -1.71 76.74
C GLY A 326 -8.06 -2.57 77.02
N CYS A 327 -8.88 -2.16 78.00
CA CYS A 327 -10.09 -2.87 78.38
C CYS A 327 -11.35 -2.09 77.98
N PHE A 328 -12.44 -2.81 77.76
CA PHE A 328 -13.77 -2.28 77.54
C PHE A 328 -14.79 -3.06 78.39
N GLN A 329 -15.94 -2.45 78.64
CA GLN A 329 -17.07 -3.05 79.33
C GLN A 329 -18.32 -2.84 78.49
N VAL A 330 -19.05 -3.92 78.25
CA VAL A 330 -20.31 -3.90 77.51
C VAL A 330 -21.46 -4.16 78.47
N VAL A 331 -22.43 -3.25 78.47
CA VAL A 331 -23.68 -3.36 79.23
C VAL A 331 -24.82 -3.48 78.25
N VAL A 332 -25.50 -4.62 78.26
CA VAL A 332 -26.67 -4.89 77.44
C VAL A 332 -27.91 -4.80 78.30
N SER A 333 -28.90 -4.01 77.89
CA SER A 333 -30.16 -3.81 78.63
C SER A 333 -31.38 -3.90 77.73
N GLY A 334 -32.40 -4.62 78.18
CA GLY A 334 -33.72 -4.69 77.56
C GLY A 334 -34.80 -4.82 78.62
N ASP A 335 -35.78 -3.91 78.62
CA ASP A 335 -36.83 -3.79 79.63
C ASP A 335 -36.32 -3.83 81.09
N THR A 336 -36.38 -4.99 81.75
CA THR A 336 -35.92 -5.22 83.13
C THR A 336 -34.71 -6.16 83.22
N TYR A 337 -34.21 -6.65 82.09
CA TYR A 337 -33.06 -7.56 82.00
C TYR A 337 -31.80 -6.79 81.66
N VAL A 338 -30.70 -7.18 82.31
CA VAL A 338 -29.37 -6.60 82.08
C VAL A 338 -28.34 -7.74 82.03
N ALA A 339 -27.41 -7.65 81.08
CA ALA A 339 -26.21 -8.47 81.03
C ALA A 339 -24.98 -7.55 80.95
N GLU A 340 -23.93 -7.88 81.69
CA GLU A 340 -22.68 -7.12 81.71
C GLU A 340 -21.52 -8.07 81.44
N GLY A 341 -20.52 -7.60 80.71
CA GLY A 341 -19.26 -8.30 80.49
C GLY A 341 -18.13 -7.33 80.23
N SER A 342 -16.97 -7.60 80.80
CA SER A 342 -15.74 -6.83 80.55
C SER A 342 -14.82 -7.61 79.63
N GLY A 343 -14.23 -6.94 78.65
CA GLY A 343 -13.25 -7.47 77.71
C GLY A 343 -11.93 -6.72 77.83
N CYS A 344 -10.83 -7.40 78.15
CA CYS A 344 -9.48 -6.83 78.11
C CYS A 344 -8.68 -7.47 76.98
N MET A 345 -8.06 -6.65 76.13
CA MET A 345 -7.18 -7.13 75.07
C MET A 345 -5.77 -6.57 75.22
N TYR A 346 -4.77 -7.44 75.03
CA TYR A 346 -3.37 -7.07 74.90
C TYR A 346 -2.88 -7.49 73.51
N VAL A 347 -2.61 -6.49 72.67
CA VAL A 347 -1.91 -6.67 71.40
C VAL A 347 -0.53 -6.02 71.57
N PRO A 348 0.58 -6.79 71.58
CA PRO A 348 1.93 -6.23 71.72
C PRO A 348 2.26 -5.23 70.60
N ASN A 349 3.12 -4.25 70.88
CA ASN A 349 3.65 -3.36 69.85
C ASN A 349 4.71 -4.14 69.06
N CYS A 350 4.29 -4.75 67.94
CA CYS A 350 5.19 -5.48 67.05
C CYS A 350 5.89 -4.52 66.06
N TRP A 351 6.36 -3.34 66.53
CA TRP A 351 7.16 -2.43 65.70
C TRP A 351 8.49 -3.09 65.34
N CYS A 352 8.48 -3.75 64.19
CA CYS A 352 9.49 -3.48 63.21
C CYS A 352 8.93 -2.54 62.16
N THR A 353 9.79 -1.66 61.67
CA THR A 353 9.62 -1.06 60.36
C THR A 353 10.01 -2.14 59.36
N PRO A 354 9.05 -2.77 58.66
CA PRO A 354 9.42 -3.71 57.61
C PRO A 354 10.21 -2.96 56.54
N THR A 355 11.16 -3.63 55.89
CA THR A 355 11.86 -3.04 54.74
C THR A 355 10.83 -2.72 53.64
N VAL A 356 11.07 -1.66 52.88
CA VAL A 356 10.22 -1.26 51.76
C VAL A 356 11.03 -1.39 50.48
N ALA A 357 10.46 -2.02 49.46
CA ALA A 357 11.10 -2.11 48.15
C ALA A 357 10.35 -1.31 47.08
N GLU A 358 11.04 -0.96 46.00
CA GLU A 358 10.44 -0.41 44.78
C GLU A 358 11.22 -0.88 43.54
N ASN A 359 10.52 -1.08 42.42
CA ASN A 359 11.18 -1.35 41.14
C ASN A 359 11.87 -0.08 40.64
N ILE A 360 13.15 -0.21 40.28
CA ILE A 360 13.93 0.87 39.69
C ILE A 360 14.10 0.67 38.19
N HIS A 361 14.39 -0.57 37.74
CA HIS A 361 14.56 -0.89 36.32
C HIS A 361 14.45 -2.41 36.07
N PRO A 362 13.82 -2.89 34.99
CA PRO A 362 12.97 -2.12 34.07
C PRO A 362 11.64 -1.73 34.70
N ASP A 363 10.94 -0.76 34.11
CA ASP A 363 9.54 -0.50 34.48
C ASP A 363 8.70 -1.76 34.20
N PRO A 364 7.72 -2.11 35.05
CA PRO A 364 6.87 -3.26 34.80
C PRO A 364 6.04 -3.12 33.51
N GLY A 365 5.97 -4.20 32.73
CA GLY A 365 5.17 -4.30 31.52
C GLY A 365 5.78 -3.71 30.25
N VAL A 366 7.11 -3.59 30.20
CA VAL A 366 7.84 -3.09 29.03
C VAL A 366 8.38 -4.21 28.14
N TRP A 367 8.66 -3.85 26.89
CA TRP A 367 9.46 -4.64 25.96
C TRP A 367 10.93 -4.22 26.04
N THR A 368 11.85 -5.18 25.97
CA THR A 368 13.30 -4.92 26.02
C THR A 368 14.07 -5.66 24.95
N ALA A 369 15.01 -4.95 24.32
CA ALA A 369 16.01 -5.49 23.42
C ALA A 369 17.38 -5.71 24.10
N CYS A 370 17.43 -5.55 25.41
CA CYS A 370 18.66 -5.75 26.17
C CYS A 370 18.96 -7.24 26.35
N ASN A 371 20.19 -7.63 25.98
CA ASN A 371 20.72 -8.96 26.22
C ASN A 371 22.10 -8.87 26.90
N PRO A 372 22.18 -9.05 28.23
CA PRO A 372 21.10 -9.35 29.17
C PRO A 372 20.29 -8.09 29.58
N GLN A 373 19.05 -8.29 30.07
CA GLN A 373 18.27 -7.26 30.76
C GLN A 373 18.49 -7.38 32.28
N ASP A 374 19.11 -6.35 32.87
CA ASP A 374 19.31 -6.25 34.31
C ASP A 374 17.99 -5.96 35.05
N ILE A 375 17.84 -6.51 36.26
CA ILE A 375 16.74 -6.23 37.19
C ILE A 375 17.31 -5.45 38.38
N THR A 376 16.80 -4.27 38.62
CA THR A 376 17.23 -3.36 39.69
C THR A 376 16.07 -3.00 40.60
N ILE A 377 16.23 -3.27 41.89
CA ILE A 377 15.20 -3.05 42.92
C ILE A 377 15.84 -2.23 44.05
N GLY A 378 15.18 -1.13 44.43
CA GLY A 378 15.54 -0.37 45.63
C GLY A 378 14.96 -1.07 46.85
N ILE A 379 15.76 -1.27 47.90
CA ILE A 379 15.34 -1.88 49.17
C ILE A 379 15.77 -0.95 50.29
N TYR A 380 14.81 -0.32 50.94
CA TYR A 380 15.00 0.75 51.91
C TYR A 380 14.52 0.32 53.30
N ASP A 381 15.29 0.71 54.32
CA ASP A 381 14.89 0.64 55.72
C ASP A 381 15.24 1.96 56.41
N ASP A 382 14.35 2.48 57.24
CA ASP A 382 14.51 3.77 57.92
C ASP A 382 14.97 3.65 59.39
N ASP A 383 15.21 2.44 59.89
CA ASP A 383 15.65 2.16 61.27
C ASP A 383 17.06 1.53 61.34
N VAL A 384 17.16 0.21 61.31
CA VAL A 384 18.36 -0.56 61.67
C VAL A 384 19.19 -1.03 60.47
N GLY A 385 18.70 -0.80 59.24
CA GLY A 385 19.28 -1.22 57.97
C GLY A 385 18.83 -2.62 57.54
N VAL A 386 19.00 -2.94 56.26
CA VAL A 386 18.64 -4.24 55.66
C VAL A 386 19.66 -5.32 56.05
N ASP A 387 19.21 -6.51 56.49
CA ASP A 387 20.07 -7.69 56.59
C ASP A 387 20.22 -8.32 55.21
N GLU A 388 21.33 -8.00 54.55
CA GLU A 388 21.58 -8.43 53.18
C GLU A 388 21.51 -9.96 52.99
N ASN A 389 21.76 -10.77 54.03
CA ASN A 389 21.76 -12.25 53.91
C ASN A 389 20.36 -12.86 53.81
N THR A 390 19.32 -12.06 53.91
CA THR A 390 17.91 -12.49 53.84
C THR A 390 17.26 -12.11 52.51
N ILE A 391 17.97 -11.35 51.67
CA ILE A 391 17.47 -10.88 50.37
C ILE A 391 17.25 -12.08 49.45
N THR A 392 15.99 -12.30 49.09
CA THR A 392 15.54 -13.40 48.23
C THR A 392 14.73 -12.86 47.06
N LEU A 393 15.25 -13.02 45.85
CA LEU A 393 14.61 -12.64 44.58
C LEU A 393 14.18 -13.90 43.84
N VAL A 394 12.92 -13.96 43.42
CA VAL A 394 12.44 -14.98 42.48
C VAL A 394 12.46 -14.38 41.09
N VAL A 395 13.12 -15.05 40.14
CA VAL A 395 13.04 -14.72 38.72
C VAL A 395 12.43 -15.93 38.01
N ASN A 396 11.27 -15.74 37.41
CA ASN A 396 10.37 -16.76 36.91
C ASN A 396 9.98 -17.77 38.01
N GLU A 397 10.63 -18.93 38.05
CA GLU A 397 10.44 -19.96 39.09
C GLU A 397 11.71 -20.19 39.94
N ASP A 398 12.83 -19.56 39.57
CA ASP A 398 14.11 -19.75 40.23
C ASP A 398 14.25 -18.79 41.42
N THR A 399 14.53 -19.35 42.59
CA THR A 399 14.75 -18.59 43.83
C THR A 399 16.23 -18.29 43.99
N LEU A 400 16.58 -17.02 43.96
CA LEU A 400 17.94 -16.48 44.02
C LEU A 400 18.17 -15.81 45.38
N GLU A 401 19.20 -16.24 46.09
CA GLU A 401 19.54 -15.74 47.44
C GLU A 401 20.85 -14.94 47.40
N TYR A 402 20.84 -13.69 47.85
CA TYR A 402 22.07 -12.90 48.02
C TYR A 402 22.71 -13.18 49.41
N PRO A 403 24.05 -13.24 49.54
CA PRO A 403 25.08 -13.05 48.51
C PRO A 403 25.53 -14.36 47.82
N SER A 404 24.71 -15.40 47.85
CA SER A 404 25.10 -16.72 47.34
C SER A 404 25.04 -16.82 45.82
N GLU A 405 24.14 -16.06 45.19
CA GLU A 405 23.95 -16.01 43.73
C GLU A 405 25.01 -15.10 43.06
N PRO A 406 25.86 -15.64 42.16
CA PRO A 406 26.91 -14.86 41.49
C PRO A 406 26.43 -13.67 40.66
N GLY A 407 25.20 -13.73 40.10
CA GLY A 407 24.59 -12.66 39.30
C GLY A 407 23.98 -11.51 40.13
N MET A 408 23.97 -11.60 41.45
CA MET A 408 23.39 -10.58 42.33
C MET A 408 24.44 -9.69 42.98
N SER A 409 24.16 -8.39 43.04
CA SER A 409 24.95 -7.42 43.80
C SER A 409 24.05 -6.46 44.57
N TYR A 410 24.41 -6.13 45.80
CA TYR A 410 23.67 -5.17 46.63
C TYR A 410 24.60 -4.05 47.09
N LEU A 411 24.26 -2.79 46.78
CA LEU A 411 25.05 -1.63 47.15
C LEU A 411 24.18 -0.37 47.27
N ASN A 412 24.33 0.37 48.38
CA ASN A 412 23.59 1.62 48.65
C ASN A 412 22.07 1.44 48.49
N ASP A 413 21.49 0.49 49.22
CA ASP A 413 20.04 0.25 49.24
C ASP A 413 19.48 -0.22 47.89
N THR A 414 20.32 -0.70 46.98
CA THR A 414 19.94 -1.14 45.63
C THR A 414 20.45 -2.54 45.36
N LEU A 415 19.52 -3.46 45.05
CA LEU A 415 19.79 -4.79 44.53
C LEU A 415 19.81 -4.75 43.01
N ILE A 416 20.86 -5.31 42.40
CA ILE A 416 20.96 -5.51 40.96
C ILE A 416 21.17 -7.01 40.72
N PHE A 417 20.28 -7.62 39.95
CA PHE A 417 20.47 -8.93 39.35
C PHE A 417 20.81 -8.75 37.88
N SER A 418 21.99 -9.21 37.50
CA SER A 418 22.47 -9.25 36.11
C SER A 418 22.52 -10.71 35.65
N PRO A 419 21.56 -11.14 34.82
CA PRO A 419 21.57 -12.50 34.27
C PRO A 419 22.76 -12.71 33.33
N ASP A 420 23.06 -13.97 33.03
CA ASP A 420 24.06 -14.30 32.00
C ASP A 420 23.57 -13.83 30.62
N THR A 421 24.50 -13.47 29.73
CA THR A 421 24.14 -13.18 28.33
C THR A 421 23.47 -14.41 27.70
N ASP A 422 22.42 -14.17 26.91
CA ASP A 422 21.56 -15.18 26.28
C ASP A 422 20.74 -16.03 27.26
N GLU A 423 20.60 -15.61 28.53
CA GLU A 423 19.73 -16.29 29.50
C GLU A 423 18.25 -16.18 29.14
N PHE A 424 17.81 -15.01 28.66
CA PHE A 424 16.46 -14.78 28.16
C PHE A 424 16.46 -14.74 26.63
N ALA A 425 15.58 -15.54 26.02
CA ALA A 425 15.39 -15.59 24.58
C ALA A 425 14.33 -14.58 24.12
N SER A 426 14.37 -14.20 22.84
CA SER A 426 13.30 -13.42 22.21
C SER A 426 11.95 -14.14 22.37
N GLY A 427 10.93 -13.38 22.76
CA GLY A 427 9.59 -13.87 23.10
C GLY A 427 9.41 -14.33 24.55
N ASP A 428 10.47 -14.39 25.36
CA ASP A 428 10.35 -14.75 26.78
C ASP A 428 9.66 -13.63 27.57
N SER A 429 8.64 -14.00 28.34
CA SER A 429 8.06 -13.13 29.37
C SER A 429 8.74 -13.45 30.70
N VAL A 430 9.57 -12.51 31.18
CA VAL A 430 10.33 -12.65 32.43
C VAL A 430 9.57 -12.00 33.55
N PHE A 431 9.21 -12.78 34.56
CA PHE A 431 8.58 -12.31 35.78
C PHE A 431 9.60 -12.29 36.91
N TYR A 432 9.58 -11.28 37.77
CA TYR A 432 10.45 -11.25 38.94
C TYR A 432 9.70 -10.74 40.17
N SER A 433 10.11 -11.21 41.35
CA SER A 433 9.53 -10.84 42.63
C SER A 433 10.56 -10.88 43.74
N LEU A 434 10.81 -9.74 44.39
CA LEU A 434 11.54 -9.71 45.65
C LEU A 434 10.58 -10.19 46.75
N ILE A 435 10.81 -11.41 47.24
CA ILE A 435 9.90 -12.07 48.18
C ILE A 435 10.34 -11.97 49.63
N ASP A 436 11.62 -11.69 49.88
CA ASP A 436 12.15 -11.51 51.23
C ASP A 436 13.34 -10.55 51.25
N ALA A 437 13.41 -9.77 52.32
CA ALA A 437 14.49 -8.86 52.67
C ALA A 437 14.22 -8.36 54.10
N GLU A 438 14.73 -9.05 55.10
CA GLU A 438 14.57 -8.66 56.49
C GLU A 438 15.40 -7.42 56.83
N ASP A 439 14.94 -6.62 57.79
CA ASP A 439 15.77 -5.65 58.48
C ASP A 439 16.78 -6.37 59.42
N ALA A 440 17.79 -5.66 59.90
CA ALA A 440 18.74 -6.18 60.88
C ALA A 440 18.10 -6.49 62.26
N GLY A 441 16.81 -6.15 62.44
CA GLY A 441 15.95 -6.47 63.58
C GLY A 441 15.25 -7.82 63.45
N GLY A 442 15.28 -8.45 62.27
CA GLY A 442 14.65 -9.73 61.95
C GLY A 442 13.21 -9.61 61.46
N CYS A 443 12.88 -8.54 60.75
CA CYS A 443 11.53 -8.27 60.28
C CYS A 443 11.46 -8.16 58.78
N SER A 444 10.52 -8.93 58.23
CA SER A 444 10.35 -9.16 56.80
C SER A 444 9.94 -7.92 56.01
N LEU A 445 10.04 -8.06 54.70
CA LEU A 445 9.63 -7.08 53.70
C LEU A 445 8.15 -6.69 53.86
N ALA A 446 7.83 -5.39 53.71
CA ALA A 446 6.50 -4.84 53.95
C ALA A 446 5.44 -5.43 53.02
N ALA A 447 5.83 -5.63 51.76
CA ALA A 447 5.11 -6.37 50.74
C ALA A 447 6.12 -6.77 49.66
N PRO A 448 5.97 -7.97 49.06
CA PRO A 448 6.77 -8.35 47.90
C PRO A 448 6.63 -7.34 46.77
N VAL A 449 7.75 -7.07 46.10
CA VAL A 449 7.79 -6.17 44.94
C VAL A 449 8.05 -7.01 43.71
N SER A 450 7.12 -6.93 42.76
CA SER A 450 7.15 -7.73 41.55
C SER A 450 7.15 -6.84 40.31
N GLY A 451 7.72 -7.35 39.23
CA GLY A 451 7.66 -6.74 37.91
C GLY A 451 7.76 -7.81 36.84
N TRP A 452 7.53 -7.40 35.60
CA TRP A 452 7.71 -8.27 34.45
C TRP A 452 8.10 -7.45 33.23
N PHE A 453 8.77 -8.10 32.27
CA PHE A 453 9.08 -7.54 30.96
C PHE A 453 9.05 -8.64 29.92
N VAL A 454 8.92 -8.28 28.65
CA VAL A 454 9.04 -9.21 27.52
C VAL A 454 10.31 -8.91 26.76
N VAL A 455 11.08 -9.95 26.47
CA VAL A 455 12.31 -9.83 25.68
C VAL A 455 11.95 -9.90 24.21
N ASP A 456 12.38 -8.90 23.45
CA ASP A 456 12.29 -8.88 21.99
C ASP A 456 13.66 -8.56 21.41
N LEU A 457 14.26 -9.55 20.77
CA LEU A 457 15.57 -9.42 20.12
C LEU A 457 15.44 -9.49 18.59
N ASP A 458 14.24 -9.72 18.09
CA ASP A 458 14.00 -10.00 16.68
C ASP A 458 13.63 -8.70 15.96
N PRO A 459 14.23 -8.40 14.79
CA PRO A 459 13.79 -7.27 13.98
C PRO A 459 12.51 -7.60 13.20
N PRO A 460 11.84 -6.59 12.63
CA PRO A 460 10.71 -6.80 11.73
C PRO A 460 11.05 -7.74 10.55
N VAL A 461 10.06 -8.54 10.16
CA VAL A 461 10.15 -9.49 9.05
C VAL A 461 9.66 -8.86 7.76
N PHE A 462 10.36 -9.16 6.65
CA PHE A 462 10.00 -8.72 5.29
C PHE A 462 9.69 -9.94 4.40
N GLU A 463 8.60 -9.88 3.64
CA GLU A 463 8.24 -10.92 2.67
C GLU A 463 7.51 -10.36 1.43
N GLY A 464 7.68 -11.02 0.29
CA GLY A 464 6.83 -10.80 -0.88
C GLY A 464 7.11 -9.49 -1.61
N GLU A 465 8.38 -9.26 -1.94
CA GLU A 465 8.80 -8.10 -2.71
C GLU A 465 8.10 -8.07 -4.07
N TYR A 466 7.58 -6.90 -4.44
CA TYR A 466 6.99 -6.63 -5.74
C TYR A 466 7.58 -5.34 -6.33
N PRO A 467 8.04 -5.35 -7.58
CA PRO A 467 8.34 -6.54 -8.39
C PRO A 467 9.36 -7.47 -7.68
N PRO A 468 9.24 -8.81 -7.78
CA PRO A 468 10.20 -9.74 -7.21
C PRO A 468 11.66 -9.48 -7.61
N ASP A 469 12.58 -9.86 -6.73
CA ASP A 469 14.02 -9.67 -6.94
C ASP A 469 14.51 -10.30 -8.26
N GLY A 470 15.18 -9.48 -9.06
CA GLY A 470 15.68 -9.80 -10.39
C GLY A 470 14.62 -9.85 -11.51
N GLU A 471 13.36 -9.48 -11.25
CA GLU A 471 12.31 -9.47 -12.27
C GLU A 471 12.60 -8.43 -13.36
N ILE A 472 12.22 -8.78 -14.61
CA ILE A 472 12.18 -7.85 -15.73
C ILE A 472 10.74 -7.37 -15.87
N VAL A 473 10.51 -6.07 -15.70
CA VAL A 473 9.18 -5.47 -15.84
C VAL A 473 9.07 -4.67 -17.14
N GLY A 474 7.90 -4.74 -17.76
CA GLY A 474 7.62 -4.12 -19.05
C GLY A 474 7.55 -2.60 -19.04
N GLY A 475 7.72 -1.95 -17.90
CA GLY A 475 7.43 -0.53 -17.73
C GLY A 475 7.57 -0.11 -16.28
N ILE A 476 7.27 1.16 -16.01
CA ILE A 476 7.20 1.67 -14.64
C ILE A 476 6.04 0.94 -13.94
N PRO A 477 6.32 0.11 -12.90
CA PRO A 477 5.27 -0.60 -12.20
C PRO A 477 4.33 0.38 -11.51
N THR A 478 3.05 0.04 -11.40
CA THR A 478 2.07 0.90 -10.73
C THR A 478 2.19 0.85 -9.20
N ASP A 479 2.94 -0.11 -8.69
CA ASP A 479 3.20 -0.32 -7.27
C ASP A 479 4.55 -1.02 -7.10
N ILE A 480 5.29 -0.62 -6.07
CA ILE A 480 6.46 -1.31 -5.52
C ILE A 480 6.11 -1.58 -4.07
N SER A 481 6.10 -2.84 -3.67
CA SER A 481 5.59 -3.21 -2.35
C SER A 481 6.31 -4.38 -1.70
N VAL A 482 6.18 -4.46 -0.38
CA VAL A 482 6.73 -5.53 0.46
C VAL A 482 5.87 -5.66 1.71
N HIS A 483 5.60 -6.89 2.15
CA HIS A 483 4.91 -7.14 3.42
C HIS A 483 5.90 -7.00 4.56
N ILE A 484 5.51 -6.28 5.60
CA ILE A 484 6.36 -5.96 6.75
C ILE A 484 5.52 -6.14 8.01
N TRP A 485 5.97 -6.98 8.93
CA TRP A 485 5.32 -7.13 10.23
C TRP A 485 6.36 -7.47 11.29
N ASP A 486 5.97 -7.29 12.54
CA ASP A 486 6.74 -7.70 13.69
C ASP A 486 5.84 -8.50 14.63
N ASP A 487 6.30 -9.67 15.08
CA ASP A 487 5.49 -10.63 15.84
C ASP A 487 5.45 -10.31 17.34
N LEU A 488 6.37 -9.48 17.85
CA LEU A 488 6.60 -9.24 19.28
C LEU A 488 6.27 -7.79 19.68
N ALA A 489 7.25 -6.90 19.80
CA ALA A 489 7.01 -5.51 20.23
C ALA A 489 6.11 -4.73 19.24
N GLY A 490 5.98 -5.23 18.00
CA GLY A 490 5.16 -4.68 16.94
C GLY A 490 5.92 -3.65 16.11
N LEU A 491 5.47 -3.46 14.87
CA LEU A 491 6.14 -2.63 13.89
C LEU A 491 5.94 -1.12 14.16
N ASP A 492 7.03 -0.37 14.35
CA ASP A 492 6.96 1.09 14.36
C ASP A 492 6.81 1.64 12.94
N THR A 493 5.56 1.87 12.54
CA THR A 493 5.23 2.43 11.22
C THR A 493 5.86 3.82 10.95
N SER A 494 6.31 4.54 11.98
CA SER A 494 7.00 5.82 11.80
C SER A 494 8.49 5.67 11.42
N SER A 495 9.06 4.48 11.63
CA SER A 495 10.42 4.12 11.23
C SER A 495 10.54 3.69 9.75
N LEU A 496 9.42 3.44 9.08
CA LEU A 496 9.38 2.94 7.70
C LEU A 496 9.98 3.96 6.72
N VAL A 497 11.05 3.53 6.05
CA VAL A 497 11.71 4.28 4.98
C VAL A 497 11.93 3.40 3.78
N MET A 498 11.55 3.87 2.60
CA MET A 498 11.91 3.25 1.32
C MET A 498 12.96 4.11 0.61
N LEU A 499 14.04 3.48 0.16
CA LEU A 499 15.08 4.08 -0.66
C LEU A 499 15.02 3.51 -2.07
N ILE A 500 15.06 4.40 -3.06
CA ILE A 500 15.17 4.06 -4.48
C ILE A 500 16.54 4.51 -4.99
N ASP A 501 17.23 3.62 -5.71
CA ASP A 501 18.57 3.80 -6.29
C ASP A 501 19.63 4.29 -5.29
N GLY A 502 19.43 3.97 -4.01
CA GLY A 502 20.31 4.33 -2.90
C GLY A 502 20.40 5.83 -2.57
N THR A 503 19.64 6.70 -3.25
CA THR A 503 19.68 8.16 -3.03
C THR A 503 18.34 8.76 -2.63
N ASP A 504 17.23 8.22 -3.15
CA ASP A 504 15.92 8.85 -3.00
C ASP A 504 15.14 8.20 -1.87
N SER A 505 15.06 8.89 -0.73
CA SER A 505 14.41 8.40 0.50
C SER A 505 12.97 8.89 0.64
N PHE A 506 12.03 7.97 0.86
CA PHE A 506 10.62 8.22 1.09
C PHE A 506 10.21 7.78 2.50
N TYR A 507 9.41 8.61 3.16
CA TYR A 507 8.94 8.42 4.54
C TYR A 507 7.41 8.45 4.57
N ILE A 508 6.80 7.70 5.48
CA ILE A 508 5.36 7.74 5.71
C ILE A 508 4.90 9.16 6.06
N GLY A 509 3.89 9.65 5.34
CA GLY A 509 3.37 11.02 5.50
C GLY A 509 4.20 12.13 4.83
N GLY A 510 5.36 11.81 4.23
CA GLY A 510 6.16 12.76 3.46
C GLY A 510 5.65 12.99 2.03
N SER A 511 4.95 12.02 1.45
CA SER A 511 4.27 12.10 0.16
C SER A 511 3.06 11.16 0.12
N GLU A 512 2.15 11.36 -0.83
CA GLU A 512 1.06 10.41 -1.10
C GLU A 512 1.55 9.15 -1.84
N ALA A 513 2.82 9.12 -2.25
CA ALA A 513 3.39 8.03 -3.02
C ALA A 513 3.74 6.81 -2.18
N LEU A 514 4.07 6.99 -0.89
CA LEU A 514 4.41 5.92 0.04
C LEU A 514 3.34 5.84 1.15
N TYR A 515 2.71 4.68 1.33
CA TYR A 515 1.78 4.43 2.42
C TYR A 515 1.86 2.98 2.92
N TYR A 516 1.51 2.77 4.19
CA TYR A 516 1.46 1.45 4.81
C TYR A 516 0.00 1.04 5.06
N ASP A 517 -0.43 -0.10 4.50
CA ASP A 517 -1.76 -0.66 4.73
C ASP A 517 -1.74 -1.61 5.92
N GLN A 518 -2.36 -1.18 7.02
CA GLN A 518 -2.41 -1.98 8.25
C GLN A 518 -3.31 -3.22 8.13
N SER A 519 -4.16 -3.32 7.10
CA SER A 519 -5.11 -4.43 6.98
C SER A 519 -4.46 -5.71 6.45
N ASP A 520 -3.41 -5.58 5.65
CA ASP A 520 -2.61 -6.69 5.10
C ASP A 520 -1.11 -6.60 5.44
N SER A 521 -0.69 -5.56 6.18
CA SER A 521 0.69 -5.32 6.60
C SER A 521 1.66 -5.06 5.44
N THR A 522 1.20 -4.36 4.39
CA THR A 522 2.00 -4.08 3.19
C THR A 522 2.41 -2.62 3.09
N LEU A 523 3.69 -2.37 2.82
CA LEU A 523 4.19 -1.06 2.42
C LEU A 523 4.06 -0.91 0.90
N HIS A 524 3.40 0.14 0.45
CA HIS A 524 3.16 0.43 -0.97
C HIS A 524 3.83 1.73 -1.40
N PHE A 525 4.50 1.68 -2.55
CA PHE A 525 5.10 2.83 -3.19
C PHE A 525 4.65 2.94 -4.65
N ASN A 526 4.07 4.08 -5.02
CA ASN A 526 3.68 4.36 -6.39
C ASN A 526 4.74 5.25 -7.10
N PRO A 527 5.57 4.69 -8.00
CA PRO A 527 6.60 5.45 -8.71
C PRO A 527 6.07 6.26 -9.91
N VAL A 528 4.79 6.07 -10.29
CA VAL A 528 4.23 6.66 -11.52
C VAL A 528 4.19 8.19 -11.43
N GLY A 529 4.80 8.84 -12.41
CA GLY A 529 4.90 10.31 -12.46
C GLY A 529 5.99 10.92 -11.57
N ILE A 530 6.70 10.09 -10.79
CA ILE A 530 7.87 10.48 -10.00
C ILE A 530 9.13 10.16 -10.79
N TYR A 531 9.20 8.96 -11.36
CA TYR A 531 10.34 8.48 -12.15
C TYR A 531 10.01 8.39 -13.64
N THR A 532 11.08 8.39 -14.45
CA THR A 532 11.06 8.16 -15.89
C THR A 532 12.17 7.20 -16.28
N TRP A 533 12.12 5.97 -15.74
CA TRP A 533 13.11 4.94 -16.05
C TRP A 533 13.01 4.48 -17.51
N SER A 534 14.16 4.16 -18.09
CA SER A 534 14.36 3.78 -19.49
C SER A 534 14.70 2.30 -19.64
N VAL A 535 14.64 1.80 -20.87
CA VAL A 535 15.05 0.43 -21.20
C VAL A 535 16.49 0.16 -20.74
N GLY A 536 16.67 -0.92 -19.98
CA GLY A 536 17.94 -1.36 -19.44
C GLY A 536 18.30 -0.79 -18.07
N ASP A 537 17.48 0.10 -17.50
CA ASP A 537 17.68 0.61 -16.14
C ASP A 537 17.42 -0.50 -15.12
N THR A 538 18.35 -0.68 -14.19
CA THR A 538 18.16 -1.50 -12.99
C THR A 538 17.78 -0.58 -11.84
N VAL A 539 16.62 -0.84 -11.23
CA VAL A 539 16.10 -0.09 -10.09
C VAL A 539 16.41 -0.87 -8.82
N ASP A 540 17.15 -0.24 -7.91
CA ASP A 540 17.46 -0.81 -6.60
C ASP A 540 16.47 -0.25 -5.57
N VAL A 541 15.78 -1.13 -4.85
CA VAL A 541 14.84 -0.77 -3.79
C VAL A 541 15.37 -1.32 -2.47
N CYS A 542 15.46 -0.46 -1.45
CA CYS A 542 15.74 -0.87 -0.09
C CYS A 542 14.65 -0.35 0.85
N VAL A 543 14.19 -1.18 1.78
CA VAL A 543 13.23 -0.79 2.80
C VAL A 543 13.83 -1.04 4.17
N TYR A 544 13.74 -0.02 5.03
CA TYR A 544 14.18 -0.06 6.41
C TYR A 544 12.97 0.01 7.34
N ALA A 545 12.96 -0.83 8.36
CA ALA A 545 11.93 -0.85 9.39
C ALA A 545 12.52 -1.11 10.77
N SER A 546 11.80 -0.71 11.82
CA SER A 546 12.12 -0.98 13.21
C SER A 546 10.86 -1.31 14.01
N ASP A 547 11.01 -2.05 15.10
CA ASP A 547 9.93 -2.33 16.05
C ASP A 547 9.68 -1.16 17.04
N PHE A 548 8.83 -1.39 18.05
CA PHE A 548 8.45 -0.42 19.08
C PHE A 548 9.28 -0.47 20.38
N VAL A 549 10.41 -1.16 20.44
CA VAL A 549 11.20 -1.21 21.67
C VAL A 549 11.79 0.17 22.00
N SER A 550 11.56 0.66 23.22
CA SER A 550 12.03 1.99 23.64
C SER A 550 13.56 2.06 23.69
N THR A 551 14.12 3.23 23.35
CA THR A 551 15.57 3.52 23.46
C THR A 551 16.13 3.39 24.87
N GLU A 552 15.28 3.42 25.90
CA GLU A 552 15.70 3.16 27.29
C GLU A 552 15.97 1.67 27.56
N TYR A 553 15.42 0.77 26.74
CA TYR A 553 15.55 -0.69 26.85
C TYR A 553 16.35 -1.27 25.67
N CYS A 554 17.51 -0.67 25.44
CA CYS A 554 18.46 -0.99 24.36
C CYS A 554 18.02 -0.62 22.93
N GLY A 555 16.81 -0.07 22.78
CA GLY A 555 16.31 0.54 21.55
C GLY A 555 15.70 -0.44 20.56
N PRO A 556 15.05 0.08 19.50
CA PRO A 556 14.35 -0.73 18.54
C PRO A 556 15.27 -1.72 17.83
N ASN A 557 14.80 -2.95 17.62
CA ASN A 557 15.43 -3.86 16.67
C ASN A 557 15.02 -3.40 15.26
N SER A 558 15.99 -3.45 14.36
CA SER A 558 15.83 -2.89 13.02
C SER A 558 16.54 -3.75 12.01
N ASP A 559 15.94 -3.90 10.83
CA ASP A 559 16.55 -4.60 9.71
C ASP A 559 16.17 -3.92 8.39
N GLU A 560 16.86 -4.33 7.32
CA GLU A 560 16.64 -3.86 5.97
C GLU A 560 16.49 -5.01 4.98
N VAL A 561 15.60 -4.82 4.00
CA VAL A 561 15.51 -5.68 2.82
C VAL A 561 15.83 -4.85 1.60
N CYS A 562 16.70 -5.37 0.73
CA CYS A 562 17.02 -4.75 -0.55
C CYS A 562 16.82 -5.76 -1.69
N TRP A 563 16.19 -5.31 -2.76
CA TRP A 563 16.01 -6.08 -3.99
C TRP A 563 16.10 -5.17 -5.21
N SER A 564 16.19 -5.77 -6.38
CA SER A 564 16.28 -5.02 -7.63
C SER A 564 15.36 -5.58 -8.71
N PHE A 565 14.94 -4.74 -9.65
CA PHE A 565 14.26 -5.17 -10.87
C PHE A 565 14.77 -4.35 -12.06
N THR A 566 14.60 -4.87 -13.27
CA THR A 566 15.08 -4.20 -14.50
C THR A 566 13.92 -3.77 -15.38
N ILE A 567 13.97 -2.54 -15.88
CA ILE A 567 13.03 -2.02 -16.87
C ILE A 567 13.45 -2.49 -18.26
N ASP A 568 12.54 -3.09 -19.00
CA ASP A 568 12.77 -3.50 -20.37
C ASP A 568 11.49 -3.39 -21.19
N PHE A 569 11.62 -3.08 -22.49
CA PHE A 569 10.49 -2.92 -23.40
C PHE A 569 10.53 -3.99 -24.49
N LEU A 570 9.36 -4.28 -25.06
CA LEU A 570 9.29 -5.22 -26.16
C LEU A 570 9.75 -4.57 -27.47
N HIS A 571 10.75 -5.17 -28.13
CA HIS A 571 11.11 -4.79 -29.49
C HIS A 571 10.10 -5.37 -30.48
N LEU A 572 9.57 -4.54 -31.37
CA LEU A 572 8.65 -4.92 -32.44
C LEU A 572 9.16 -4.40 -33.78
N TRP A 573 9.35 -5.23 -34.79
CA TRP A 573 9.79 -4.72 -36.09
C TRP A 573 9.22 -5.44 -37.30
N PHE A 574 9.14 -4.71 -38.40
CA PHE A 574 8.78 -5.24 -39.72
C PHE A 574 10.02 -5.33 -40.63
N PRO A 575 10.21 -6.42 -41.39
CA PRO A 575 11.34 -6.54 -42.31
C PRO A 575 11.05 -5.91 -43.68
N ASP A 576 12.07 -5.36 -44.34
CA ASP A 576 11.94 -4.96 -45.74
C ASP A 576 11.80 -6.16 -46.69
N THR A 577 10.87 -6.08 -47.64
CA THR A 577 10.59 -7.17 -48.58
C THR A 577 10.30 -6.65 -49.99
N THR A 578 10.57 -7.47 -50.99
CA THR A 578 10.35 -7.14 -52.41
C THR A 578 9.51 -8.22 -53.08
N LEU A 579 8.40 -7.85 -53.73
CA LEU A 579 7.38 -8.77 -54.28
C LEU A 579 6.91 -8.37 -55.67
N TYR A 580 6.27 -9.28 -56.39
CA TYR A 580 5.61 -8.98 -57.67
C TYR A 580 4.13 -8.59 -57.47
N PRO A 581 3.53 -7.81 -58.39
CA PRO A 581 2.08 -7.63 -58.44
C PRO A 581 1.34 -8.97 -58.48
N GLY A 582 0.30 -9.12 -57.67
CA GLY A 582 -0.50 -10.34 -57.53
C GLY A 582 0.03 -11.37 -56.52
N ASP A 583 1.20 -11.14 -55.89
CA ASP A 583 1.73 -12.03 -54.86
C ASP A 583 0.92 -11.92 -53.55
N ASP A 584 0.75 -13.06 -52.86
CA ASP A 584 0.27 -13.12 -51.48
C ASP A 584 1.45 -13.35 -50.52
N ILE A 585 1.49 -12.64 -49.40
CA ILE A 585 2.53 -12.79 -48.37
C ILE A 585 1.96 -12.77 -46.95
N GLN A 586 2.45 -13.69 -46.12
CA GLN A 586 2.30 -13.60 -44.66
C GLN A 586 3.45 -12.77 -44.10
N PHE A 587 3.22 -11.47 -43.98
CA PHE A 587 4.22 -10.51 -43.53
C PHE A 587 4.30 -10.53 -42.00
N SER A 588 5.50 -10.73 -41.47
CA SER A 588 5.70 -10.99 -40.04
C SER A 588 5.98 -9.69 -39.28
N LEU A 589 5.20 -9.41 -38.23
CA LEU A 589 5.66 -8.53 -37.15
C LEU A 589 6.56 -9.36 -36.25
N LEU A 590 7.85 -9.03 -36.22
CA LEU A 590 8.87 -9.75 -35.47
C LEU A 590 9.03 -9.15 -34.07
N THR A 591 9.54 -9.96 -33.16
CA THR A 591 9.77 -9.56 -31.76
C THR A 591 10.88 -10.41 -31.15
N GLU A 592 11.37 -10.07 -29.95
CA GLU A 592 12.37 -10.84 -29.22
C GLU A 592 11.87 -11.21 -27.83
N ASN A 593 11.75 -12.51 -27.57
CA ASN A 593 11.33 -13.08 -26.28
C ASN A 593 10.14 -12.35 -25.60
N PRO A 594 8.95 -12.32 -26.23
CA PRO A 594 7.77 -11.64 -25.68
C PRO A 594 7.20 -12.37 -24.46
N GLY A 595 7.53 -13.65 -24.27
CA GLY A 595 7.04 -14.47 -23.16
C GLY A 595 7.44 -13.93 -21.79
N ARG A 596 8.56 -13.19 -21.70
CA ARG A 596 9.05 -12.60 -20.43
C ARG A 596 8.09 -11.59 -19.81
N PHE A 597 7.27 -10.92 -20.61
CA PHE A 597 6.33 -9.91 -20.14
C PHE A 597 4.92 -10.45 -19.87
N MET A 598 4.70 -11.76 -20.10
CA MET A 598 3.41 -12.42 -19.86
C MET A 598 2.20 -11.75 -20.55
N ILE A 599 2.42 -11.13 -21.72
CA ILE A 599 1.40 -10.35 -22.45
C ILE A 599 0.16 -11.20 -22.75
N ARG A 600 -1.04 -10.69 -22.46
CA ARG A 600 -2.35 -11.32 -22.66
C ARG A 600 -3.28 -10.53 -23.57
N THR A 601 -3.05 -9.23 -23.72
CA THR A 601 -3.80 -8.38 -24.65
C THR A 601 -2.85 -7.48 -25.44
N TYR A 602 -3.20 -7.22 -26.70
CA TYR A 602 -2.52 -6.22 -27.52
C TYR A 602 -3.51 -5.50 -28.43
N ASP A 603 -3.25 -4.21 -28.65
CA ASP A 603 -3.97 -3.32 -29.56
C ASP A 603 -2.92 -2.62 -30.44
N LEU A 604 -2.91 -2.91 -31.73
CA LEU A 604 -1.91 -2.42 -32.69
C LEU A 604 -2.57 -1.59 -33.77
N TRP A 605 -1.90 -0.50 -34.16
CA TRP A 605 -2.24 0.32 -35.30
C TRP A 605 -1.09 0.29 -36.30
N VAL A 606 -1.38 -0.21 -37.51
CA VAL A 606 -0.41 -0.37 -38.58
C VAL A 606 -0.84 0.45 -39.78
N GLU A 607 0.06 1.27 -40.31
CA GLU A 607 -0.19 2.08 -41.49
C GLU A 607 0.36 1.41 -42.74
N TYR A 608 -0.39 1.50 -43.83
CA TYR A 608 -0.05 0.93 -45.12
C TYR A 608 -0.65 1.75 -46.27
N ASN A 609 -0.17 1.52 -47.49
CA ASN A 609 -0.69 2.15 -48.69
C ASN A 609 -1.77 1.26 -49.36
N PRO A 610 -3.07 1.60 -49.23
CA PRO A 610 -4.15 0.82 -49.81
C PRO A 610 -4.21 0.93 -51.34
N ALA A 611 -3.42 1.79 -51.97
CA ALA A 611 -3.28 1.83 -53.43
C ALA A 611 -2.50 0.62 -53.95
N VAL A 612 -1.57 0.07 -53.15
CA VAL A 612 -0.63 -0.99 -53.56
C VAL A 612 -1.06 -2.37 -53.04
N VAL A 613 -1.58 -2.43 -51.81
CA VAL A 613 -1.95 -3.70 -51.16
C VAL A 613 -3.38 -3.65 -50.60
N TYR A 614 -3.96 -4.82 -50.37
CA TYR A 614 -5.08 -4.97 -49.43
C TYR A 614 -4.81 -6.13 -48.48
N ILE A 615 -5.46 -6.11 -47.33
CA ILE A 615 -5.27 -7.09 -46.26
C ILE A 615 -6.32 -8.19 -46.41
N ASN A 616 -5.85 -9.44 -46.52
CA ASN A 616 -6.68 -10.63 -46.62
C ASN A 616 -7.18 -11.08 -45.24
N ASP A 617 -6.25 -11.19 -44.28
CA ASP A 617 -6.50 -11.68 -42.92
C ASP A 617 -5.37 -11.31 -41.97
N ILE A 618 -5.61 -11.47 -40.67
CA ILE A 618 -4.58 -11.43 -39.62
C ILE A 618 -4.41 -12.83 -39.05
N VAL A 619 -3.26 -13.44 -39.32
CA VAL A 619 -3.00 -14.82 -38.95
C VAL A 619 -2.34 -14.84 -37.57
N ALA A 620 -3.12 -15.23 -36.56
CA ALA A 620 -2.70 -15.42 -35.18
C ALA A 620 -1.79 -16.66 -35.00
N THR A 621 -0.68 -16.70 -35.72
CA THR A 621 0.39 -17.70 -35.56
C THR A 621 1.67 -16.99 -35.12
N GLY A 622 2.64 -17.71 -34.54
CA GLY A 622 3.75 -17.10 -33.80
C GLY A 622 3.48 -17.03 -32.30
N SER A 623 3.80 -15.92 -31.65
CA SER A 623 3.61 -15.71 -30.20
C SER A 623 2.16 -15.62 -29.78
N ALA A 624 1.31 -15.13 -30.69
CA ALA A 624 -0.14 -15.15 -30.54
C ALA A 624 -0.78 -16.55 -30.82
N SER A 625 -0.01 -17.58 -31.20
CA SER A 625 -0.55 -18.88 -31.61
C SER A 625 -1.24 -19.70 -30.50
N SER A 626 -1.07 -19.32 -29.24
CA SER A 626 -1.59 -20.04 -28.08
C SER A 626 -3.05 -19.71 -27.74
N GLY A 627 -3.91 -19.50 -28.73
CA GLY A 627 -5.36 -19.31 -28.54
C GLY A 627 -5.82 -17.87 -28.34
N PHE A 628 -5.04 -16.88 -28.79
CA PHE A 628 -5.51 -15.50 -28.86
C PHE A 628 -6.72 -15.41 -29.78
N THR A 629 -7.75 -14.68 -29.33
CA THR A 629 -8.85 -14.28 -30.20
C THR A 629 -8.49 -12.94 -30.80
N VAL A 630 -8.29 -12.91 -32.12
CA VAL A 630 -7.90 -11.71 -32.86
C VAL A 630 -9.12 -11.14 -33.59
N SER A 631 -9.28 -9.83 -33.51
CA SER A 631 -10.20 -9.03 -34.32
C SER A 631 -9.43 -7.92 -35.01
N TRP A 632 -9.82 -7.60 -36.23
CA TRP A 632 -9.17 -6.54 -36.98
C TRP A 632 -10.17 -5.82 -37.88
N ASP A 633 -9.86 -4.57 -38.19
CA ASP A 633 -10.59 -3.74 -39.14
C ASP A 633 -9.65 -2.75 -39.84
N THR A 634 -10.12 -2.19 -40.95
CA THR A 634 -9.34 -1.23 -41.75
C THR A 634 -10.14 0.03 -42.01
N ALA A 635 -9.50 1.18 -41.86
CA ALA A 635 -10.07 2.49 -42.18
C ALA A 635 -9.06 3.29 -43.02
N GLY A 636 -9.26 3.32 -44.34
CA GLY A 636 -8.34 4.02 -45.25
C GLY A 636 -6.97 3.33 -45.32
N SER A 637 -5.93 4.03 -44.87
CA SER A 637 -4.54 3.56 -44.80
C SER A 637 -4.17 2.92 -43.46
N GLN A 638 -5.12 2.78 -42.53
CA GLN A 638 -4.85 2.25 -41.19
C GLN A 638 -5.51 0.89 -40.99
N LEU A 639 -4.74 -0.05 -40.45
CA LEU A 639 -5.14 -1.36 -39.96
C LEU A 639 -5.11 -1.33 -38.42
N HIS A 640 -6.23 -1.68 -37.82
CA HIS A 640 -6.35 -1.86 -36.37
C HIS A 640 -6.44 -3.36 -36.05
N ILE A 641 -5.60 -3.84 -35.14
CA ILE A 641 -5.55 -5.24 -34.69
C ILE A 641 -5.69 -5.27 -33.18
N TYR A 642 -6.79 -5.85 -32.69
CA TYR A 642 -6.98 -6.13 -31.27
C TYR A 642 -6.96 -7.62 -31.03
N ALA A 643 -6.28 -8.07 -29.97
CA ALA A 643 -6.31 -9.45 -29.55
C ALA A 643 -6.28 -9.62 -28.04
N GLU A 644 -6.89 -10.72 -27.58
CA GLU A 644 -6.92 -11.09 -26.17
C GLU A 644 -6.84 -12.60 -25.94
N ASN A 645 -6.28 -12.99 -24.80
CA ASN A 645 -6.23 -14.38 -24.34
C ASN A 645 -6.21 -14.46 -22.80
N THR A 646 -6.60 -15.62 -22.28
CA THR A 646 -6.48 -15.95 -20.85
C THR A 646 -5.08 -16.43 -20.47
N SER A 647 -4.33 -16.99 -21.43
CA SER A 647 -2.94 -17.42 -21.26
C SER A 647 -1.99 -16.41 -21.91
N PRO A 648 -0.78 -16.21 -21.34
CA PRO A 648 0.19 -15.26 -21.91
C PRO A 648 0.71 -15.72 -23.27
N MET A 649 1.27 -14.79 -24.04
CA MET A 649 1.99 -15.05 -25.29
C MET A 649 3.13 -16.04 -25.06
N SER A 650 3.39 -16.88 -26.07
CA SER A 650 4.53 -17.80 -26.04
C SER A 650 5.83 -17.09 -26.39
N ASP A 651 6.96 -17.69 -26.01
CA ASP A 651 8.30 -17.21 -26.34
C ASP A 651 8.70 -17.60 -27.78
N VAL A 652 8.19 -16.86 -28.77
CA VAL A 652 8.52 -17.01 -30.20
C VAL A 652 8.85 -15.64 -30.80
N ASP A 653 9.89 -15.57 -31.65
CA ASP A 653 10.37 -14.29 -32.21
C ASP A 653 9.51 -13.74 -33.37
N THR A 654 8.23 -14.14 -33.43
CA THR A 654 7.25 -13.63 -34.38
C THR A 654 5.99 -13.31 -33.62
N PHE A 655 5.61 -12.04 -33.55
CA PHE A 655 4.49 -11.56 -32.77
C PHE A 655 3.15 -11.98 -33.39
N VAL A 656 2.91 -11.56 -34.64
CA VAL A 656 1.72 -11.85 -35.45
C VAL A 656 2.06 -11.76 -36.94
N PHE A 657 1.23 -12.36 -37.80
CA PHE A 657 1.35 -12.23 -39.25
C PHE A 657 0.19 -11.42 -39.83
N ILE A 658 0.51 -10.54 -40.77
CA ILE A 658 -0.44 -9.79 -41.58
C ILE A 658 -0.43 -10.41 -42.98
N ASP A 659 -1.57 -10.93 -43.44
CA ASP A 659 -1.70 -11.51 -44.78
C ASP A 659 -2.01 -10.39 -45.78
N PHE A 660 -0.99 -9.97 -46.53
CA PHE A 660 -1.11 -8.96 -47.58
C PHE A 660 -1.26 -9.62 -48.95
N HIS A 661 -2.17 -9.09 -49.75
CA HIS A 661 -2.20 -9.31 -51.19
C HIS A 661 -1.71 -8.06 -51.91
N ILE A 662 -0.69 -8.21 -52.75
CA ILE A 662 -0.24 -7.14 -53.64
C ILE A 662 -1.22 -7.07 -54.80
N LYS A 663 -1.82 -5.91 -55.04
CA LYS A 663 -2.82 -5.78 -56.13
C LYS A 663 -2.21 -6.16 -57.48
N ASP A 664 -3.02 -6.85 -58.30
CA ASP A 664 -2.65 -7.23 -59.67
C ASP A 664 -2.26 -6.03 -60.55
N ASP A 665 -2.82 -4.84 -60.28
CA ASP A 665 -2.60 -3.59 -60.99
C ASP A 665 -1.67 -2.62 -60.25
N ALA A 666 -0.97 -3.08 -59.21
CA ALA A 666 0.02 -2.27 -58.51
C ALA A 666 1.11 -1.79 -59.49
N PRO A 667 1.40 -0.48 -59.58
CA PRO A 667 2.43 0.03 -60.47
C PRO A 667 3.80 -0.57 -60.15
N GLY A 668 4.60 -0.92 -61.16
CA GLY A 668 5.99 -1.34 -60.93
C GLY A 668 6.83 -0.25 -60.24
N ALA A 669 7.75 -0.67 -59.37
CA ALA A 669 8.52 0.20 -58.46
C ALA A 669 7.68 1.04 -57.50
N SER A 670 6.41 0.67 -57.27
CA SER A 670 5.61 1.19 -56.17
C SER A 670 6.05 0.61 -54.82
N TYR A 671 5.49 1.13 -53.75
CA TYR A 671 5.75 0.65 -52.41
C TYR A 671 4.55 0.85 -51.49
N THR A 672 4.48 0.01 -50.45
CA THR A 672 3.71 0.30 -49.24
C THR A 672 4.67 0.35 -48.06
N PRO A 673 4.70 1.45 -47.29
CA PRO A 673 5.28 1.38 -45.95
C PRO A 673 4.42 0.43 -45.10
N VAL A 674 5.02 -0.16 -44.08
CA VAL A 674 4.34 -0.94 -43.04
C VAL A 674 4.84 -0.40 -41.70
N ILE A 675 4.13 0.61 -41.21
CA ILE A 675 4.54 1.42 -40.06
C ILE A 675 3.72 1.01 -38.84
N LEU A 676 4.36 0.73 -37.71
CA LEU A 676 3.65 0.51 -36.45
C LEU A 676 3.44 1.84 -35.74
N SER A 677 2.31 2.51 -36.00
CA SER A 677 2.03 3.85 -35.46
C SER A 677 1.65 3.83 -33.97
N SER A 678 1.08 2.73 -33.48
CA SER A 678 0.77 2.56 -32.06
C SER A 678 0.72 1.09 -31.66
N ALA A 679 1.20 0.77 -30.45
CA ALA A 679 0.98 -0.51 -29.80
C ALA A 679 0.65 -0.31 -28.31
N VAL A 680 -0.44 -0.93 -27.84
CA VAL A 680 -0.80 -0.97 -26.42
C VAL A 680 -0.81 -2.43 -25.98
N LEU A 681 0.18 -2.80 -25.16
CA LEU A 681 0.38 -4.17 -24.67
C LEU A 681 -0.05 -4.25 -23.20
N ASP A 682 -0.94 -5.20 -22.87
CA ASP A 682 -1.51 -5.40 -21.53
C ASP A 682 -2.07 -4.11 -20.89
N GLY A 683 -2.76 -3.31 -21.69
CA GLY A 683 -3.33 -2.03 -21.26
C GLY A 683 -2.27 -0.95 -20.97
N GLY A 684 -1.08 -1.07 -21.56
CA GLY A 684 0.03 -0.12 -21.42
C GLY A 684 1.02 -0.48 -20.32
N ARG A 685 0.90 -1.66 -19.69
CA ARG A 685 1.85 -2.15 -18.68
C ARG A 685 3.19 -2.56 -19.28
N VAL A 686 3.18 -2.94 -20.57
CA VAL A 686 4.39 -3.31 -21.31
C VAL A 686 4.62 -2.25 -22.38
N GLY A 687 5.72 -1.52 -22.24
CA GLY A 687 6.24 -0.60 -23.23
C GLY A 687 6.85 -1.34 -24.41
N TYR A 688 7.01 -0.62 -25.51
CA TYR A 688 7.61 -1.13 -26.73
C TYR A 688 8.46 -0.07 -27.40
N TYR A 689 9.32 -0.52 -28.30
CA TYR A 689 9.94 0.31 -29.32
C TYR A 689 9.87 -0.44 -30.65
N ASN A 690 9.86 0.31 -31.76
CA ASN A 690 9.65 -0.28 -33.07
C ASN A 690 10.60 0.20 -34.16
N GLU A 691 10.76 -0.68 -35.15
CA GLU A 691 11.36 -0.38 -36.45
C GLU A 691 10.34 -0.71 -37.55
N ASP A 692 10.05 0.26 -38.41
CA ASP A 692 9.10 0.10 -39.50
C ASP A 692 9.72 -0.65 -40.67
N GLY A 693 8.87 -1.24 -41.51
CA GLY A 693 9.31 -2.00 -42.68
C GLY A 693 8.69 -1.47 -43.97
N MET A 694 9.15 -2.00 -45.09
CA MET A 694 8.64 -1.64 -46.41
C MET A 694 8.42 -2.86 -47.30
N ILE A 695 7.36 -2.79 -48.11
CA ILE A 695 7.15 -3.73 -49.22
C ILE A 695 7.35 -2.95 -50.53
N LEU A 696 8.37 -3.33 -51.29
CA LEU A 696 8.68 -2.80 -52.62
C LEU A 696 8.11 -3.70 -53.71
N ILE A 697 7.51 -3.10 -54.74
CA ILE A 697 6.88 -3.84 -55.83
C ILE A 697 7.79 -3.88 -57.06
N LEU A 698 8.09 -5.09 -57.53
CA LEU A 698 8.86 -5.33 -58.74
C LEU A 698 8.06 -5.04 -60.00
N TRP A 699 8.78 -4.92 -61.11
CA TRP A 699 8.20 -4.67 -62.41
C TRP A 699 7.51 -5.90 -62.98
N SER A 700 6.33 -5.70 -63.53
CA SER A 700 5.66 -6.68 -64.38
C SER A 700 6.26 -6.66 -65.80
N GLN A 701 6.72 -7.83 -66.26
CA GLN A 701 7.19 -7.99 -67.63
C GLN A 701 6.01 -8.05 -68.59
N THR A 702 6.00 -7.17 -69.60
CA THR A 702 4.90 -7.08 -70.56
C THR A 702 5.42 -6.91 -71.98
N GLN A 703 4.73 -7.54 -72.94
CA GLN A 703 5.00 -7.35 -74.36
C GLN A 703 4.19 -6.16 -74.88
N TRP A 704 4.82 -5.27 -75.63
CA TRP A 704 4.19 -4.02 -76.07
C TRP A 704 4.78 -3.53 -77.40
N LEU A 705 4.05 -2.66 -78.09
CA LEU A 705 4.48 -2.00 -79.33
C LEU A 705 3.94 -0.57 -79.34
N LYS A 706 4.78 0.39 -79.72
CA LYS A 706 4.42 1.80 -79.87
C LYS A 706 4.87 2.34 -81.21
N ASP A 707 4.00 3.12 -81.81
CA ASP A 707 4.26 3.83 -83.06
C ASP A 707 4.77 5.25 -82.77
N LEU A 708 5.80 5.64 -83.52
CA LEU A 708 6.45 6.95 -83.51
C LEU A 708 6.23 7.60 -84.87
N VAL A 709 5.67 8.81 -84.89
CA VAL A 709 5.29 9.51 -86.13
C VAL A 709 6.25 10.66 -86.41
N PHE A 710 6.95 10.57 -87.54
CA PHE A 710 7.95 11.54 -87.96
C PHE A 710 7.45 12.39 -89.12
N TYR A 711 7.62 13.72 -89.00
CA TYR A 711 7.36 14.69 -90.06
C TYR A 711 8.66 15.43 -90.40
N GLY A 712 9.13 15.35 -91.64
CA GLY A 712 10.24 16.17 -92.15
C GLY A 712 9.75 17.52 -92.66
N TYR A 713 10.54 18.56 -92.47
CA TYR A 713 10.27 19.91 -92.96
C TYR A 713 10.92 20.13 -94.33
N ASP A 714 10.18 20.64 -95.31
CA ASP A 714 10.67 20.76 -96.70
C ASP A 714 11.48 22.05 -97.00
N GLY A 715 11.70 22.90 -95.99
CA GLY A 715 12.43 24.16 -96.13
C GLY A 715 11.65 25.31 -96.78
N GLU A 716 10.47 25.08 -97.35
CA GLU A 716 9.63 26.09 -98.04
C GLU A 716 8.32 26.42 -97.29
N GLY A 717 8.18 25.96 -96.04
CA GLY A 717 6.98 26.18 -95.22
C GLY A 717 5.97 25.04 -95.26
N GLY A 718 6.29 23.91 -95.91
CA GLY A 718 5.51 22.68 -95.93
C GLY A 718 6.15 21.55 -95.12
N TYR A 719 5.46 20.40 -95.10
CA TYR A 719 5.94 19.16 -94.48
C TYR A 719 5.95 18.05 -95.54
N LEU A 720 6.96 17.19 -95.49
CA LEU A 720 6.98 15.92 -96.21
C LEU A 720 5.85 15.01 -95.70
N GLU A 721 5.46 14.02 -96.51
CA GLU A 721 4.57 12.96 -96.04
C GLU A 721 5.21 12.25 -94.81
N PRO A 722 4.44 11.99 -93.73
CA PRO A 722 5.00 11.42 -92.51
C PRO A 722 5.39 9.95 -92.68
N GLU A 723 6.38 9.52 -91.91
CA GLU A 723 6.77 8.11 -91.78
C GLU A 723 6.52 7.63 -90.35
N VAL A 724 6.10 6.37 -90.21
CA VAL A 724 5.81 5.75 -88.92
C VAL A 724 6.83 4.64 -88.71
N LEU A 725 7.57 4.74 -87.60
CA LEU A 725 8.40 3.67 -87.06
C LEU A 725 7.74 3.07 -85.83
N SER A 726 8.08 1.83 -85.49
CA SER A 726 7.56 1.19 -84.28
C SER A 726 8.66 0.56 -83.45
N ILE A 727 8.63 0.81 -82.14
CA ILE A 727 9.49 0.16 -81.14
C ILE A 727 8.64 -0.69 -80.21
N GLY A 728 9.18 -1.82 -79.75
CA GLY A 728 8.43 -2.71 -78.85
C GLY A 728 9.27 -3.78 -78.18
N CYS A 729 8.66 -4.48 -77.23
CA CYS A 729 9.28 -5.60 -76.52
C CYS A 729 8.47 -6.89 -76.71
N ALA A 730 9.17 -8.02 -76.86
CA ALA A 730 8.59 -9.36 -76.96
C ALA A 730 9.52 -10.44 -76.37
N ASP A 731 9.00 -11.51 -75.78
CA ASP A 731 9.77 -12.52 -75.01
C ASP A 731 10.88 -13.23 -75.81
N LEU A 732 10.72 -13.35 -77.12
CA LEU A 732 11.62 -14.09 -78.02
C LEU A 732 12.37 -13.20 -79.01
N ALA A 733 12.23 -11.87 -78.88
CA ALA A 733 12.96 -10.94 -79.73
C ALA A 733 14.45 -10.91 -79.38
N THR A 734 15.25 -10.45 -80.34
CA THR A 734 16.71 -10.34 -80.27
C THR A 734 17.14 -8.93 -80.69
N GLU A 735 18.44 -8.62 -80.61
CA GLU A 735 18.97 -7.37 -81.16
C GLU A 735 19.14 -7.39 -82.70
N GLY A 736 19.09 -8.58 -83.30
CA GLY A 736 19.22 -8.79 -84.74
C GLY A 736 17.87 -8.66 -85.46
N PHE A 737 17.83 -9.01 -86.76
CA PHE A 737 16.57 -9.04 -87.50
C PHE A 737 15.76 -10.28 -87.16
N ASP A 738 14.56 -10.08 -86.61
CA ASP A 738 13.59 -11.13 -86.29
C ASP A 738 12.47 -11.24 -87.36
N PRO A 739 12.47 -12.25 -88.24
CA PRO A 739 11.56 -12.30 -89.39
C PRO A 739 10.06 -12.33 -89.06
N THR A 740 9.68 -12.73 -87.85
CA THR A 740 8.29 -12.80 -87.39
C THR A 740 7.84 -11.55 -86.64
N LEU A 741 8.78 -10.74 -86.15
CA LEU A 741 8.52 -9.60 -85.27
C LEU A 741 8.86 -8.28 -85.96
N ASP A 742 10.00 -8.18 -86.63
CA ASP A 742 10.47 -6.95 -87.25
C ASP A 742 9.85 -6.68 -88.62
N LEU A 743 9.92 -5.43 -89.05
CA LEU A 743 9.54 -5.03 -90.41
C LEU A 743 10.70 -4.28 -91.05
N ILE A 744 11.07 -4.65 -92.27
CA ILE A 744 12.09 -3.96 -93.06
C ILE A 744 11.47 -2.68 -93.66
N ILE A 745 12.23 -1.58 -93.70
CA ILE A 745 11.83 -0.35 -94.40
C ILE A 745 12.46 -0.28 -95.80
N LEU A 746 11.67 0.16 -96.78
CA LEU A 746 12.16 0.44 -98.13
C LEU A 746 12.56 1.91 -98.26
N PRO A 747 13.52 2.27 -99.14
CA PRO A 747 13.84 3.67 -99.41
C PRO A 747 12.57 4.46 -99.79
N PRO A 748 12.25 5.56 -99.09
CA PRO A 748 11.05 6.34 -99.35
C PRO A 748 11.16 7.16 -100.64
N PRO A 749 10.04 7.56 -101.26
CA PRO A 749 10.07 8.56 -102.32
C PRO A 749 10.50 9.93 -101.77
N PRO A 750 11.04 10.85 -102.60
CA PRO A 750 11.53 12.16 -102.13
C PRO A 750 10.48 13.06 -101.47
N THR A 751 9.19 12.75 -101.60
CA THR A 751 8.08 13.49 -100.97
C THR A 751 7.76 13.02 -99.56
N LYS A 752 8.45 11.99 -99.06
CA LYS A 752 8.17 11.35 -97.77
C LYS A 752 9.40 11.41 -96.87
N THR A 753 9.16 11.61 -95.58
CA THR A 753 10.17 11.66 -94.54
C THR A 753 10.98 10.35 -94.51
N GLU A 754 12.32 10.43 -94.54
CA GLU A 754 13.19 9.26 -94.39
C GLU A 754 13.71 9.16 -92.95
N VAL A 755 13.34 8.06 -92.29
CA VAL A 755 13.75 7.71 -90.93
C VAL A 755 13.76 6.20 -90.77
N TYR A 756 14.70 5.63 -90.01
CA TYR A 756 14.81 4.18 -89.84
C TYR A 756 15.56 3.77 -88.56
N HIS A 757 15.34 2.54 -88.11
CA HIS A 757 16.21 1.86 -87.15
C HIS A 757 17.43 1.31 -87.91
N PRO A 758 18.68 1.69 -87.56
CA PRO A 758 19.87 1.09 -88.14
C PRO A 758 20.04 -0.33 -87.61
N LEU A 759 20.48 -1.24 -88.47
CA LEU A 759 20.75 -2.63 -88.09
C LEU A 759 22.12 -3.06 -88.63
N ASP A 760 22.92 -3.69 -87.78
CA ASP A 760 24.14 -4.42 -88.15
C ASP A 760 24.01 -5.87 -87.64
N ASP A 761 23.40 -6.72 -88.45
CA ASP A 761 23.19 -8.13 -88.13
C ASP A 761 24.08 -9.03 -89.02
N PRO A 762 25.10 -9.71 -88.44
CA PRO A 762 25.96 -10.64 -89.18
C PRO A 762 25.20 -11.80 -89.84
N SER A 763 24.04 -12.18 -89.33
CA SER A 763 23.19 -13.25 -89.86
C SER A 763 22.39 -12.79 -91.08
N TYR A 764 22.08 -11.49 -91.17
CA TYR A 764 21.32 -10.87 -92.26
C TYR A 764 21.99 -9.58 -92.79
N PRO A 765 23.22 -9.64 -93.32
CA PRO A 765 24.02 -8.45 -93.66
C PRO A 765 23.44 -7.59 -94.79
N ALA A 766 22.41 -8.07 -95.50
CA ALA A 766 21.71 -7.31 -96.54
C ALA A 766 20.60 -6.41 -95.96
N ILE A 767 20.17 -6.64 -94.72
CA ILE A 767 19.15 -5.86 -94.02
C ILE A 767 19.88 -4.88 -93.11
N THR A 768 19.80 -3.60 -93.43
CA THR A 768 20.52 -2.54 -92.70
C THR A 768 19.59 -1.49 -92.08
N LYS A 769 18.28 -1.58 -92.40
CA LYS A 769 17.27 -0.60 -91.99
C LYS A 769 15.96 -1.31 -91.65
N LEU A 770 15.41 -1.03 -90.47
CA LEU A 770 14.09 -1.52 -90.05
C LEU A 770 13.08 -0.38 -89.90
N LYS A 771 11.83 -0.72 -90.20
CA LYS A 771 10.62 0.06 -89.92
C LYS A 771 10.08 -0.23 -88.50
N ARG A 772 10.19 -1.48 -88.07
CA ARG A 772 9.76 -1.93 -86.74
C ARG A 772 10.85 -2.82 -86.15
N ASP A 773 11.19 -2.57 -84.90
CA ASP A 773 12.23 -3.25 -84.14
C ASP A 773 11.66 -3.71 -82.78
N TYR A 774 11.55 -5.03 -82.59
CA TYR A 774 11.24 -5.63 -81.29
C TYR A 774 12.51 -6.04 -80.56
N ARG A 775 12.55 -5.84 -79.24
CA ARG A 775 13.65 -6.26 -78.37
C ARG A 775 13.18 -7.18 -77.25
N ASN A 776 14.10 -7.95 -76.66
CA ASN A 776 13.73 -8.93 -75.64
C ASN A 776 13.21 -8.24 -74.38
N THR A 777 12.00 -8.57 -73.90
CA THR A 777 11.44 -7.90 -72.71
C THR A 777 12.26 -8.13 -71.43
N TYR A 778 13.05 -9.21 -71.35
CA TYR A 778 13.83 -9.55 -70.16
C TYR A 778 15.27 -9.01 -70.19
N GLU A 779 15.73 -8.45 -71.31
CA GLU A 779 17.10 -7.93 -71.48
C GLU A 779 17.13 -6.40 -71.33
N LEU A 780 16.83 -5.91 -70.13
CA LEU A 780 16.78 -4.48 -69.82
C LEU A 780 18.14 -3.97 -69.25
N PRO A 781 18.51 -2.70 -69.49
CA PRO A 781 17.82 -1.70 -70.31
C PRO A 781 17.96 -1.96 -71.81
N ILE A 782 16.95 -1.57 -72.58
CA ILE A 782 16.91 -1.65 -74.04
C ILE A 782 17.11 -0.26 -74.63
N THR A 783 17.92 -0.17 -75.69
CA THR A 783 18.14 1.09 -76.40
C THR A 783 17.85 0.94 -77.89
N TRP A 784 17.01 1.83 -78.43
CA TRP A 784 16.80 2.00 -79.86
C TRP A 784 17.52 3.25 -80.34
N HIS A 785 18.29 3.12 -81.42
CA HIS A 785 18.79 4.25 -82.17
C HIS A 785 17.91 4.47 -83.40
N ILE A 786 17.52 5.71 -83.67
CA ILE A 786 16.70 6.09 -84.83
C ILE A 786 17.45 7.18 -85.59
N ILE A 787 17.72 6.95 -86.87
CA ILE A 787 18.44 7.90 -87.72
C ILE A 787 17.42 8.67 -88.57
N THR A 788 17.40 9.99 -88.43
CA THR A 788 16.70 10.91 -89.36
C THR A 788 17.64 11.26 -90.52
N VAL A 789 17.10 11.57 -91.70
CA VAL A 789 17.91 11.82 -92.90
C VAL A 789 17.55 13.15 -93.56
N ASP A 790 18.58 13.90 -93.94
CA ASP A 790 18.58 15.12 -94.76
C ASP A 790 17.82 16.34 -94.23
N GLU A 791 16.60 16.20 -93.72
CA GLU A 791 15.74 17.32 -93.32
C GLU A 791 15.50 17.35 -91.79
N PRO A 792 15.46 18.53 -91.15
CA PRO A 792 14.99 18.66 -89.77
C PRO A 792 13.47 18.44 -89.70
N GLY A 793 12.93 18.19 -88.51
CA GLY A 793 11.50 17.91 -88.39
C GLY A 793 10.98 17.70 -86.97
N SER A 794 9.80 17.08 -86.87
CA SER A 794 9.11 16.81 -85.62
C SER A 794 8.78 15.33 -85.46
N LEU A 795 9.05 14.79 -84.27
CA LEU A 795 8.62 13.48 -83.81
C LEU A 795 7.41 13.66 -82.87
N TYR A 796 6.36 12.87 -83.10
CA TYR A 796 5.19 12.79 -82.23
C TYR A 796 4.94 11.36 -81.75
N TRP A 797 4.48 11.21 -80.51
CA TRP A 797 4.04 9.94 -79.93
C TRP A 797 2.88 10.15 -78.95
N ASN A 798 2.20 9.07 -78.58
CA ASN A 798 1.17 9.09 -77.55
C ASN A 798 1.79 8.79 -76.17
N PRO A 799 1.74 9.71 -75.19
CA PRO A 799 2.22 9.47 -73.83
C PRO A 799 1.36 8.48 -73.04
N ASP A 800 0.13 8.21 -73.48
CA ASP A 800 -0.77 7.31 -72.76
C ASP A 800 -0.44 5.83 -73.03
N ASN A 801 -0.66 4.99 -72.02
CA ASN A 801 -0.53 3.53 -72.08
C ASN A 801 0.88 3.02 -72.46
N TRP A 802 1.95 3.72 -72.09
CA TRP A 802 3.28 3.10 -72.10
C TRP A 802 3.33 1.96 -71.07
N PRO A 803 4.14 0.91 -71.29
CA PRO A 803 4.39 -0.12 -70.28
C PRO A 803 5.01 0.48 -69.01
N ASP A 804 4.92 -0.23 -67.90
CA ASP A 804 5.61 0.12 -66.66
C ASP A 804 7.13 0.14 -66.85
N GLY A 805 7.81 1.13 -66.27
CA GLY A 805 9.24 1.38 -66.47
C GLY A 805 9.55 2.83 -66.79
N ILE A 806 10.83 3.13 -66.99
CA ILE A 806 11.33 4.43 -67.41
C ILE A 806 11.57 4.38 -68.91
N ILE A 807 11.06 5.38 -69.65
CA ILE A 807 11.35 5.55 -71.07
C ILE A 807 11.79 6.97 -71.40
N MET A 808 13.04 7.10 -71.82
CA MET A 808 13.71 8.37 -72.06
C MET A 808 14.10 8.51 -73.53
N LEU A 809 13.85 9.68 -74.11
CA LEU A 809 14.37 10.11 -75.41
C LEU A 809 15.59 11.02 -75.19
N ASN A 810 16.69 10.65 -75.84
CA ASN A 810 18.01 11.26 -75.74
C ASN A 810 18.47 11.42 -74.27
N ASP A 811 18.05 10.50 -73.39
CA ASP A 811 18.31 10.50 -71.94
C ASP A 811 17.87 11.77 -71.18
N VAL A 812 17.05 12.62 -71.81
CA VAL A 812 16.61 13.92 -71.24
C VAL A 812 15.09 14.05 -71.21
N ILE A 813 14.38 13.51 -72.21
CA ILE A 813 12.94 13.68 -72.36
C ILE A 813 12.21 12.42 -71.88
N ASP A 814 11.46 12.54 -70.79
CA ASP A 814 10.51 11.52 -70.36
C ASP A 814 9.36 11.40 -71.38
N MET A 815 9.33 10.27 -72.09
CA MET A 815 8.34 10.00 -73.14
C MET A 815 6.95 9.64 -72.59
N LYS A 816 6.80 9.41 -71.28
CA LYS A 816 5.49 9.25 -70.63
C LYS A 816 4.83 10.58 -70.30
N ARG A 817 5.60 11.67 -70.18
CA ARG A 817 5.08 13.01 -69.85
C ARG A 817 5.06 13.96 -71.04
N ASN A 818 5.92 13.73 -72.03
CA ASN A 818 5.97 14.51 -73.26
C ASN A 818 5.35 13.75 -74.42
N SER A 819 5.06 14.45 -75.52
CA SER A 819 4.44 13.86 -76.73
C SER A 819 5.07 14.33 -78.04
N THR A 820 6.06 15.21 -77.97
CA THR A 820 6.68 15.83 -79.14
C THR A 820 8.17 16.09 -78.93
N TYR A 821 8.96 16.02 -80.00
CA TYR A 821 10.36 16.42 -80.05
C TYR A 821 10.71 17.03 -81.41
N LEU A 822 11.56 18.05 -81.43
CA LEU A 822 12.06 18.67 -82.67
C LEU A 822 13.47 18.17 -82.94
N TYR A 823 13.65 17.46 -84.05
CA TYR A 823 14.93 16.89 -84.42
C TYR A 823 15.63 17.70 -85.52
N ALA A 824 16.96 17.71 -85.50
CA ALA A 824 17.82 18.29 -86.51
C ALA A 824 18.01 17.34 -87.71
N SER A 825 18.47 17.91 -88.83
CA SER A 825 18.88 17.12 -90.00
C SER A 825 19.99 16.15 -89.63
N ASN A 826 19.84 14.87 -90.00
CA ASN A 826 20.80 13.80 -89.74
C ASN A 826 21.08 13.56 -88.24
N GLU A 827 20.09 13.75 -87.38
CA GLU A 827 20.18 13.44 -85.96
C GLU A 827 19.99 11.94 -85.71
N THR A 828 20.74 11.41 -84.74
CA THR A 828 20.49 10.07 -84.18
C THR A 828 19.77 10.22 -82.86
N LEU A 829 18.49 9.84 -82.85
CA LEU A 829 17.68 9.81 -81.64
C LEU A 829 17.95 8.50 -80.90
N THR A 830 18.07 8.58 -79.57
CA THR A 830 18.29 7.43 -78.70
C THR A 830 17.09 7.28 -77.77
N ILE A 831 16.37 6.17 -77.85
CA ILE A 831 15.26 5.87 -76.94
C ILE A 831 15.71 4.74 -76.03
N THR A 832 15.71 4.99 -74.72
CA THR A 832 16.11 4.00 -73.71
C THR A 832 14.89 3.60 -72.90
N TYR A 833 14.63 2.30 -72.78
CA TYR A 833 13.61 1.71 -71.92
C TYR A 833 14.27 0.86 -70.83
N SER A 834 13.91 1.08 -69.58
CA SER A 834 14.51 0.39 -68.44
C SER A 834 13.51 0.14 -67.31
N GLN A 835 13.79 -0.87 -66.49
CA GLN A 835 13.05 -1.20 -65.29
C GLN A 835 14.07 -1.48 -64.15
N PRO A 836 14.69 -0.44 -63.59
CA PRO A 836 15.71 -0.61 -62.55
C PRO A 836 15.09 -1.15 -61.26
N LEU A 837 15.82 -1.97 -60.49
CA LEU A 837 15.29 -2.50 -59.23
C LEU A 837 14.85 -1.34 -58.31
N PRO A 838 13.66 -1.44 -57.68
CA PRO A 838 13.24 -0.45 -56.71
C PRO A 838 14.14 -0.52 -55.47
N ASP A 839 14.27 0.63 -54.82
CA ASP A 839 15.06 0.83 -53.61
C ASP A 839 14.39 1.92 -52.75
N THR A 840 14.91 2.13 -51.56
CA THR A 840 14.36 3.11 -50.61
C THR A 840 15.21 4.37 -50.53
N GLY A 841 14.59 5.44 -50.05
CA GLY A 841 15.25 6.71 -49.79
C GLY A 841 14.53 7.48 -48.69
N ASN A 842 15.24 8.40 -48.05
CA ASN A 842 14.67 9.24 -47.00
C ASN A 842 14.41 10.65 -47.51
N VAL A 843 13.28 11.21 -47.10
CA VAL A 843 12.94 12.61 -47.34
C VAL A 843 12.48 13.25 -46.04
N ASP A 844 13.10 14.38 -45.70
CA ASP A 844 12.72 15.17 -44.55
C ASP A 844 11.85 16.35 -45.00
N PHE A 845 10.68 16.50 -44.38
CA PHE A 845 9.87 17.69 -44.48
C PHE A 845 9.92 18.47 -43.16
N CYS A 846 10.04 19.77 -43.29
CA CYS A 846 10.05 20.72 -42.21
C CYS A 846 8.63 21.21 -41.92
N ASP A 847 8.40 21.75 -40.72
CA ASP A 847 7.24 22.57 -40.43
C ASP A 847 7.16 23.74 -41.44
N GLU A 848 5.97 23.99 -41.98
CA GLU A 848 5.69 24.87 -43.10
C GLU A 848 6.30 24.43 -44.45
N TRP A 849 6.95 25.35 -45.18
CA TRP A 849 7.41 25.13 -46.55
C TRP A 849 8.77 24.44 -46.58
N THR A 850 8.85 23.34 -47.32
CA THR A 850 10.10 22.63 -47.61
C THR A 850 10.39 22.65 -49.10
N LEU A 851 11.63 22.99 -49.46
CA LEU A 851 12.14 22.80 -50.82
C LEU A 851 12.80 21.42 -50.92
N ALA A 852 12.05 20.46 -51.44
CA ALA A 852 12.42 19.05 -51.47
C ALA A 852 12.71 18.56 -52.89
N SER A 853 13.30 17.37 -52.97
CA SER A 853 13.32 16.54 -54.17
C SER A 853 13.22 15.08 -53.77
N LEU A 854 12.77 14.20 -54.66
CA LEU A 854 12.67 12.79 -54.33
C LEU A 854 14.00 12.08 -54.66
N PRO A 855 14.68 11.43 -53.69
CA PRO A 855 15.88 10.63 -53.93
C PRO A 855 15.60 9.38 -54.78
N THR A 856 14.37 8.89 -54.72
CA THR A 856 13.84 7.79 -55.52
C THR A 856 12.67 8.30 -56.37
N ALA A 857 12.57 7.86 -57.63
CA ALA A 857 11.43 8.20 -58.46
C ALA A 857 10.20 7.39 -58.03
N ILE A 858 9.19 8.07 -57.49
CA ILE A 858 7.93 7.45 -57.09
C ILE A 858 7.09 7.14 -58.33
N THR A 859 6.45 5.97 -58.34
CA THR A 859 5.53 5.54 -59.41
C THR A 859 4.08 5.42 -58.95
N VAL A 860 3.83 5.60 -57.65
CA VAL A 860 2.50 5.53 -57.04
C VAL A 860 1.77 6.86 -57.24
N PRO A 861 0.54 6.86 -57.79
CA PRO A 861 -0.35 8.01 -57.73
C PRO A 861 -0.64 8.42 -56.28
N ASP A 862 -0.95 9.69 -56.05
CA ASP A 862 -1.38 10.20 -54.74
C ASP A 862 -0.39 9.88 -53.60
N TRP A 863 0.91 9.86 -53.91
CA TRP A 863 1.97 9.47 -52.98
C TRP A 863 2.08 10.31 -51.71
N VAL A 864 1.46 11.50 -51.71
CA VAL A 864 1.40 12.39 -50.55
C VAL A 864 0.25 12.05 -49.60
N ASP A 865 -0.77 11.30 -50.04
CA ASP A 865 -1.99 11.05 -49.25
C ASP A 865 -1.75 10.19 -48.00
N PHE A 866 -0.65 9.43 -47.96
CA PHE A 866 -0.23 8.66 -46.79
C PHE A 866 0.93 9.30 -46.02
N LEU A 867 1.41 10.46 -46.45
CA LEU A 867 2.40 11.23 -45.69
C LEU A 867 1.64 12.13 -44.73
N GLU A 868 1.54 11.70 -43.47
CA GLU A 868 0.90 12.46 -42.39
C GLU A 868 1.46 13.89 -42.35
N ASN A 869 0.68 14.91 -41.99
CA ASN A 869 1.08 16.33 -41.94
C ASN A 869 1.32 17.05 -43.28
N VAL A 870 1.47 16.36 -44.42
CA VAL A 870 1.59 17.04 -45.73
C VAL A 870 0.22 17.57 -46.16
N THR A 871 0.05 18.89 -46.24
CA THR A 871 -1.26 19.51 -46.55
C THR A 871 -1.32 20.27 -47.87
N ALA A 872 -0.18 20.60 -48.49
CA ALA A 872 -0.17 21.15 -49.85
C ALA A 872 1.10 20.82 -50.63
N GLY A 873 0.95 20.63 -51.94
CA GLY A 873 2.04 20.30 -52.88
C GLY A 873 1.80 18.96 -53.56
N PRO A 874 2.77 18.46 -54.35
CA PRO A 874 4.05 19.11 -54.66
C PRO A 874 3.91 20.20 -55.74
N PHE A 875 4.54 21.37 -55.51
CA PHE A 875 4.59 22.48 -56.47
C PHE A 875 5.95 22.54 -57.16
N GLU A 876 5.99 22.18 -58.44
CA GLU A 876 7.19 22.29 -59.27
C GLU A 876 7.25 23.64 -59.97
N PHE A 877 8.46 24.11 -60.29
CA PHE A 877 8.66 25.30 -61.11
C PHE A 877 9.01 24.94 -62.56
N ASP A 878 8.16 25.34 -63.50
CA ASP A 878 8.46 25.26 -64.92
C ASP A 878 9.34 26.46 -65.32
N ALA A 879 10.62 26.20 -65.58
CA ALA A 879 11.60 27.23 -65.91
C ALA A 879 11.43 27.82 -67.33
N GLU A 880 10.82 27.08 -68.26
CA GLU A 880 10.55 27.57 -69.62
C GLU A 880 9.37 28.54 -69.63
N MET A 881 8.30 28.20 -68.90
CA MET A 881 7.10 29.02 -68.78
C MET A 881 7.17 30.05 -67.63
N GLN A 882 8.17 29.94 -66.76
CA GLN A 882 8.35 30.77 -65.56
C GLN A 882 7.13 30.78 -64.61
N THR A 883 6.53 29.60 -64.39
CA THR A 883 5.34 29.44 -63.55
C THR A 883 5.44 28.19 -62.68
N TYR A 884 4.73 28.18 -61.55
CA TYR A 884 4.52 26.96 -60.79
C TYR A 884 3.44 26.09 -61.43
N ILE A 885 3.64 24.78 -61.33
CA ILE A 885 2.68 23.74 -61.71
C ILE A 885 2.50 22.77 -60.54
N ILE A 886 1.31 22.20 -60.42
CA ILE A 886 1.04 21.10 -59.48
C ILE A 886 1.19 19.82 -60.29
N SER A 887 2.01 18.89 -59.79
CA SER A 887 2.22 17.58 -60.38
C SER A 887 1.65 16.50 -59.46
N ASP A 888 0.95 15.51 -60.01
CA ASP A 888 0.50 14.34 -59.23
C ASP A 888 1.72 13.55 -58.70
N ILE A 889 2.76 13.41 -59.53
CA ILE A 889 4.05 12.81 -59.17
C ILE A 889 5.17 13.77 -59.62
N PRO A 890 6.11 14.16 -58.74
CA PRO A 890 7.22 15.03 -59.10
C PRO A 890 8.03 14.50 -60.30
N ARG A 891 8.49 15.38 -61.19
CA ARG A 891 9.39 14.99 -62.29
C ARG A 891 10.76 14.57 -61.76
N ILE A 892 11.29 13.49 -62.33
CA ILE A 892 12.62 12.95 -62.01
C ILE A 892 13.69 14.03 -62.23
N GLY A 893 14.52 14.27 -61.21
CA GLY A 893 15.61 15.26 -61.23
C GLY A 893 15.18 16.71 -61.00
N PHE A 894 13.89 16.99 -60.81
CA PHE A 894 13.38 18.33 -60.50
C PHE A 894 13.08 18.48 -59.00
N GLY A 895 13.26 19.70 -58.49
CA GLY A 895 12.86 20.05 -57.14
C GLY A 895 11.41 20.55 -57.10
N PHE A 896 10.79 20.49 -55.93
CA PHE A 896 9.43 20.98 -55.70
C PHE A 896 9.27 21.54 -54.29
N TRP A 897 8.24 22.37 -54.11
CA TRP A 897 7.81 22.83 -52.81
C TRP A 897 6.70 21.95 -52.27
N VAL A 898 6.79 21.64 -50.97
CA VAL A 898 5.71 21.00 -50.21
C VAL A 898 5.49 21.82 -48.93
N TYR A 899 4.25 21.82 -48.44
CA TYR A 899 3.89 22.42 -47.16
C TYR A 899 3.45 21.30 -46.21
N SER A 900 4.09 21.24 -45.04
CA SER A 900 3.74 20.32 -43.95
C SER A 900 3.31 21.12 -42.71
N ASP A 901 2.38 20.56 -41.93
CA ASP A 901 1.93 21.16 -40.68
C ASP A 901 2.91 20.93 -39.52
N GLU A 902 3.78 19.91 -39.65
CA GLU A 902 4.83 19.57 -38.68
C GLU A 902 6.07 19.03 -39.40
N SER A 903 7.22 19.02 -38.71
CA SER A 903 8.43 18.42 -39.26
C SER A 903 8.38 16.89 -39.11
N SER A 904 8.59 16.19 -40.21
CA SER A 904 8.50 14.73 -40.30
C SER A 904 9.54 14.18 -41.26
N ALA A 905 10.06 12.98 -40.98
CA ALA A 905 10.93 12.24 -41.88
C ALA A 905 10.16 11.03 -42.43
N TYR A 906 10.22 10.81 -43.74
CA TYR A 906 9.52 9.71 -44.39
C TYR A 906 10.51 8.78 -45.10
N HIS A 907 10.28 7.49 -44.92
CA HIS A 907 10.94 6.45 -45.69
C HIS A 907 10.09 6.16 -46.92
N ILE A 908 10.63 6.46 -48.11
CA ILE A 908 9.91 6.34 -49.38
C ILE A 908 10.58 5.32 -50.30
N GLY A 909 9.76 4.50 -50.95
CA GLY A 909 10.21 3.57 -51.99
C GLY A 909 10.12 4.17 -53.39
N GLY A 910 10.94 3.68 -54.31
CA GLY A 910 10.85 4.05 -55.71
C GLY A 910 12.07 3.59 -56.49
N ILE A 911 12.36 4.27 -57.58
CA ILE A 911 13.51 3.94 -58.42
C ILE A 911 14.71 4.79 -57.98
N PRO A 912 15.82 4.21 -57.48
CA PRO A 912 16.97 4.98 -57.06
C PRO A 912 17.57 5.72 -58.26
N LEU A 913 17.70 7.03 -58.13
CA LEU A 913 18.30 7.87 -59.16
C LEU A 913 19.79 7.95 -58.92
N THR A 914 20.63 7.29 -59.71
CA THR A 914 22.10 7.42 -59.59
C THR A 914 22.67 8.53 -60.48
N THR A 915 22.04 8.80 -61.61
CA THR A 915 22.41 9.90 -62.50
C THR A 915 21.17 10.36 -63.25
N VAL A 916 20.99 11.67 -63.37
CA VAL A 916 19.88 12.25 -64.13
C VAL A 916 20.37 13.44 -64.94
N THR A 917 19.88 13.55 -66.18
CA THR A 917 20.11 14.74 -67.00
C THR A 917 18.79 15.47 -67.22
N ILE A 918 18.74 16.75 -66.83
CA ILE A 918 17.54 17.60 -66.95
C ILE A 918 17.82 18.79 -67.87
N PRO A 919 16.81 19.29 -68.61
CA PRO A 919 16.93 20.55 -69.33
C PRO A 919 16.98 21.74 -68.37
N ILE A 920 17.80 22.74 -68.69
CA ILE A 920 17.87 24.02 -67.98
C ILE A 920 17.70 25.20 -68.95
N TYR A 921 17.01 26.24 -68.48
CA TYR A 921 16.63 27.41 -69.28
C TYR A 921 17.21 28.71 -68.68
N PRO A 922 17.36 29.79 -69.48
CA PRO A 922 17.86 31.07 -68.97
C PRO A 922 16.97 31.61 -67.84
N GLY A 923 17.57 31.88 -66.68
CA GLY A 923 16.87 32.27 -65.46
C GLY A 923 16.96 31.22 -64.36
N TRP A 924 16.05 31.32 -63.39
CA TRP A 924 16.00 30.39 -62.25
C TRP A 924 15.39 29.05 -62.68
N ASN A 925 16.03 27.96 -62.28
CA ASN A 925 15.56 26.60 -62.48
C ASN A 925 15.48 25.93 -61.10
N LEU A 926 14.46 25.11 -60.90
CA LEU A 926 14.28 24.33 -59.68
C LEU A 926 14.70 22.90 -59.95
N VAL A 927 15.80 22.48 -59.32
CA VAL A 927 16.47 21.20 -59.58
C VAL A 927 16.48 20.34 -58.33
N GLY A 928 16.42 19.02 -58.51
CA GLY A 928 16.46 18.06 -57.42
C GLY A 928 17.85 17.51 -57.18
N SER A 929 17.92 16.49 -56.34
CA SER A 929 19.10 15.66 -56.12
C SER A 929 18.87 14.24 -56.68
N VAL A 930 19.89 13.42 -56.54
CA VAL A 930 19.90 11.97 -56.81
C VAL A 930 19.95 11.21 -55.46
N SER A 931 20.00 9.88 -55.49
CA SER A 931 19.93 9.01 -54.29
C SER A 931 21.16 9.10 -53.39
N GLU A 932 22.26 9.69 -53.86
CA GLU A 932 23.46 9.98 -53.08
C GLU A 932 23.82 11.48 -53.15
N THR A 933 24.74 11.93 -52.28
CA THR A 933 25.25 13.31 -52.37
C THR A 933 25.95 13.51 -53.70
N ALA A 934 25.59 14.57 -54.41
CA ALA A 934 25.90 14.72 -55.82
C ALA A 934 26.41 16.09 -56.23
N TRP A 935 27.01 16.10 -57.41
CA TRP A 935 27.53 17.26 -58.13
C TRP A 935 26.79 17.39 -59.45
N PHE A 936 27.08 18.47 -60.17
CA PHE A 936 26.51 18.69 -61.48
C PHE A 936 27.55 19.11 -62.51
N GLU A 937 27.27 18.72 -63.75
CA GLU A 937 27.92 19.23 -64.95
C GLU A 937 26.86 19.82 -65.88
N THR A 938 27.24 20.76 -66.74
CA THR A 938 26.33 21.35 -67.73
C THR A 938 26.85 21.19 -69.14
N ASP A 939 25.94 21.05 -70.10
CA ASP A 939 26.24 21.11 -71.54
C ASP A 939 25.38 22.19 -72.23
N PRO A 940 25.98 23.28 -72.76
CA PRO A 940 27.41 23.62 -72.73
C PRO A 940 27.99 23.82 -71.32
N PRO A 941 29.32 23.68 -71.12
CA PRO A 941 29.92 23.88 -69.81
C PRO A 941 29.83 25.34 -69.34
N ASN A 942 29.68 25.53 -68.01
CA ASN A 942 29.57 26.83 -67.32
C ASN A 942 28.23 27.58 -67.54
N LEU A 943 27.12 26.86 -67.70
CA LEU A 943 25.79 27.49 -67.75
C LEU A 943 25.34 28.04 -66.38
N ILE A 944 25.78 27.43 -65.28
CA ILE A 944 25.53 27.91 -63.92
C ILE A 944 26.73 28.74 -63.44
N LEU A 945 26.49 29.98 -63.01
CA LEU A 945 27.55 30.84 -62.49
C LEU A 945 27.96 30.39 -61.06
N PRO A 946 29.25 30.30 -60.72
CA PRO A 946 29.70 29.91 -59.39
C PRO A 946 29.04 30.73 -58.26
N GLY A 947 28.55 30.05 -57.23
CA GLY A 947 27.85 30.67 -56.10
C GLY A 947 26.38 31.03 -56.34
N ASN A 948 25.76 30.54 -57.43
CA ASN A 948 24.34 30.75 -57.73
C ASN A 948 23.51 29.46 -57.62
N VAL A 949 23.86 28.63 -56.63
CA VAL A 949 23.10 27.46 -56.23
C VAL A 949 22.65 27.71 -54.80
N TYR A 950 21.35 27.66 -54.56
CA TYR A 950 20.76 27.95 -53.26
C TYR A 950 19.86 26.80 -52.81
N GLY A 951 20.10 26.30 -51.60
CA GLY A 951 19.16 25.46 -50.86
C GLY A 951 18.26 26.30 -49.98
N TYR A 952 17.12 25.75 -49.55
CA TYR A 952 16.28 26.37 -48.52
C TYR A 952 16.62 25.78 -47.16
N ASN A 953 16.91 26.63 -46.18
CA ASN A 953 17.13 26.23 -44.80
C ASN A 953 15.85 26.48 -44.00
N CYS A 954 15.25 25.39 -43.52
CA CYS A 954 14.01 25.42 -42.76
C CYS A 954 14.15 26.07 -41.39
N GLU A 955 15.31 25.99 -40.72
CA GLU A 955 15.49 26.60 -39.40
C GLU A 955 15.55 28.14 -39.49
N THR A 956 16.13 28.65 -40.58
CA THR A 956 16.32 30.10 -40.78
C THR A 956 15.27 30.72 -41.69
N HIS A 957 14.39 29.91 -42.28
CA HIS A 957 13.39 30.29 -43.29
C HIS A 957 14.02 31.13 -44.42
N SER A 958 15.22 30.73 -44.87
CA SER A 958 16.03 31.52 -45.79
C SER A 958 16.80 30.68 -46.80
N TYR A 959 17.19 31.31 -47.92
CA TYR A 959 18.00 30.67 -48.94
C TYR A 959 19.48 30.78 -48.62
N GLU A 960 20.18 29.66 -48.67
CA GLU A 960 21.60 29.56 -48.33
C GLU A 960 22.39 29.00 -49.52
N PRO A 961 23.58 29.55 -49.83
CA PRO A 961 24.41 29.04 -50.89
C PRO A 961 24.94 27.64 -50.55
N VAL A 962 24.87 26.72 -51.50
CA VAL A 962 25.34 25.33 -51.32
C VAL A 962 26.32 24.93 -52.42
N THR A 963 27.14 23.91 -52.16
CA THR A 963 28.15 23.39 -53.10
C THR A 963 27.91 21.97 -53.55
N GLU A 964 27.02 21.25 -52.89
CA GLU A 964 26.68 19.85 -53.14
C GLU A 964 25.16 19.68 -53.03
N PHE A 965 24.62 18.69 -53.75
CA PHE A 965 23.21 18.34 -53.72
C PHE A 965 23.03 17.13 -52.82
N VAL A 966 22.24 17.28 -51.76
CA VAL A 966 21.96 16.26 -50.77
C VAL A 966 20.65 15.56 -51.15
N PRO A 967 20.58 14.21 -51.07
CA PRO A 967 19.34 13.46 -51.30
C PRO A 967 18.16 14.03 -50.49
N GLY A 968 16.97 14.02 -51.07
CA GLY A 968 15.77 14.57 -50.41
C GLY A 968 15.58 16.07 -50.52
N ARG A 969 16.61 16.85 -50.91
CA ARG A 969 16.56 18.32 -50.94
C ARG A 969 16.46 18.88 -52.36
N GLY A 970 15.73 19.99 -52.50
CA GLY A 970 15.64 20.74 -53.75
C GLY A 970 16.52 22.00 -53.74
N TYR A 971 16.85 22.49 -54.94
CA TYR A 971 17.79 23.59 -55.12
C TYR A 971 17.36 24.56 -56.21
N TRP A 972 17.59 25.85 -55.97
CA TRP A 972 17.50 26.88 -56.99
C TRP A 972 18.84 27.08 -57.68
N VAL A 973 18.86 27.00 -59.01
CA VAL A 973 20.04 27.28 -59.83
C VAL A 973 19.75 28.35 -60.88
N LEU A 974 20.66 29.32 -61.01
CA LEU A 974 20.54 30.39 -62.01
C LEU A 974 21.39 30.05 -63.24
N SER A 975 20.72 29.80 -64.37
CA SER A 975 21.38 29.54 -65.65
C SER A 975 21.44 30.78 -66.53
N VAL A 976 22.57 30.99 -67.21
CA VAL A 976 22.77 32.09 -68.17
C VAL A 976 22.33 31.74 -69.61
N GLY A 977 21.96 30.48 -69.86
CA GLY A 977 21.64 29.97 -71.19
C GLY A 977 20.74 28.74 -71.15
N THR A 978 20.37 28.26 -72.33
CA THR A 978 19.67 26.98 -72.49
C THR A 978 20.69 25.86 -72.68
N GLY A 979 20.46 24.72 -72.04
CA GLY A 979 21.26 23.51 -72.22
C GLY A 979 20.75 22.40 -71.32
N THR A 980 21.62 21.47 -70.96
CA THR A 980 21.32 20.38 -70.03
C THR A 980 22.22 20.44 -68.80
N MET A 981 21.72 19.85 -67.72
CA MET A 981 22.41 19.68 -66.45
C MET A 981 22.38 18.21 -66.06
N THR A 982 23.54 17.59 -65.92
CA THR A 982 23.69 16.20 -65.49
C THR A 982 24.11 16.16 -64.02
N ILE A 983 23.27 15.56 -63.19
CA ILE A 983 23.46 15.42 -61.73
C ILE A 983 23.89 13.99 -61.45
N HIS A 984 25.00 13.82 -60.73
CA HIS A 984 25.61 12.52 -60.43
C HIS A 984 26.49 12.58 -59.16
N PRO A 985 26.68 11.45 -58.44
CA PRO A 985 27.51 11.33 -57.23
C PRO A 985 28.98 11.77 -57.41
#